data_AF-A0A970V2R4-F1
#
_entry.id   AF-A0A970V2R4-F1
#
_cell.length_a   1.000
_cell.length_b   1.000
_cell.length_c   1.000
_cell.angle_alpha   90.00
_cell.angle_beta   90.00
_cell.angle_gamma   90.00
#
_symmetry.space_group_name_H-M   'P 1'
#
loop_
_entity.id
_entity.type
_entity.pdbx_description
1 polymer ?
#
loop_
_entity_poly.entity_id
_entity_poly.type
_entity_poly.pdbx_seq_one_letter_code
_entity_poly.pdbx_strand_id
1 'polypeptide(L)'
;NYGYGVRALQQHGVMLVDHPNFREFAIWLAHESIPGEYMFDNRNYSSGFHQGPTPLILTLATRDNPAAKWLVDQALGPERTTTYGTPGLLWGEYSDKPVAPPDLPLCRWSSSMGPVLSRSGWEQGSFFCITMEPFGGGKVHGDKGAFTFYSHGLAFAADSGDLNTRSEDHNGVLIDGKAMLGGGANVSDAIVRNHMHSELGDFTLMDVKPAFEQYVGYTQTRPGKADWVKLEYGLGLPYIWVKRMSLERADRYALYVRGSVQPYAVIVDDYQQDENPRRYTWQMHSRAWGEVSAPGQVTWRSRYGGEYLQSEERGAPALFSGEVAEAGQYAVWVLMRKWPAMKNWFTHPASITVNGRGGGYKYLGDHLADWGWYGYAEQNLVAGKNTVGITLARGGRVAQVVVSRDPEWTPDTMVGTEAGPGIEALPPTATLLPRQTAAEGGNWSLQTDPRARMQVRFIQPGAEALEFSFAHKPRMGLTCLQAEQQVVQAGFAAVLLPHDDRDPQPELTREGDTGEAVLRWGPYTDYLFADPARKLPYRGANLETDARFALVRTEGERVVGYMLAGGHSLAFRGKLLVGSSAGPLCVMNDGNSCQVQAPGGAIVRALHLGATVVECNHQPVRSGIAGELLIVPVPRLAQEWKVETSEDGSTVTVEGDGPQPLKIQAPQAIKCVVNGVSVWFSRDGFGNIYPKLELTVLTHGREPRDSKPEDAWVK
;
A
#
# COMPACT_ATOMS: atom_id res chain seq x y z
N ASN A 1 17.79 -9.16 22.46
CA ASN A 1 18.37 -7.88 22.96
C ASN A 1 17.30 -6.86 23.33
N TYR A 2 16.44 -6.38 22.42
CA TYR A 2 15.40 -5.39 22.75
C TYR A 2 14.42 -5.82 23.88
N GLY A 3 13.92 -7.06 23.83
CA GLY A 3 12.99 -7.57 24.87
C GLY A 3 13.59 -7.65 26.27
N TYR A 4 14.89 -7.98 26.37
CA TYR A 4 15.62 -7.96 27.65
C TYR A 4 15.81 -6.54 28.16
N GLY A 5 16.04 -5.56 27.27
CA GLY A 5 16.11 -4.14 27.64
C GLY A 5 14.79 -3.60 28.19
N VAL A 6 13.65 -3.93 27.56
CA VAL A 6 12.32 -3.55 28.07
C VAL A 6 12.08 -4.16 29.45
N ARG A 7 12.36 -5.45 29.64
CA ARG A 7 12.19 -6.12 30.94
C ARG A 7 13.14 -5.57 32.02
N ALA A 8 14.39 -5.28 31.68
CA ALA A 8 15.34 -4.66 32.60
C ALA A 8 14.86 -3.28 33.06
N LEU A 9 14.40 -2.43 32.13
CA LEU A 9 13.85 -1.11 32.46
C LEU A 9 12.62 -1.22 33.37
N GLN A 10 11.72 -2.18 33.11
CA GLN A 10 10.57 -2.45 33.97
C GLN A 10 10.99 -2.88 35.38
N GLN A 11 12.02 -3.73 35.52
CA GLN A 11 12.58 -4.12 36.81
C GLN A 11 13.17 -2.93 37.58
N HIS A 12 13.58 -1.88 36.89
CA HIS A 12 14.05 -0.61 37.47
C HIS A 12 12.93 0.44 37.61
N GLY A 13 11.66 0.06 37.50
CA GLY A 13 10.52 0.96 37.67
C GLY A 13 10.23 1.87 36.47
N VAL A 14 10.96 1.71 35.36
CA VAL A 14 10.73 2.48 34.12
C VAL A 14 9.81 1.69 33.19
N MET A 15 8.56 2.12 33.10
CA MET A 15 7.55 1.45 32.29
C MET A 15 7.47 2.08 30.89
N LEU A 16 8.34 1.64 29.97
CA LEU A 16 8.35 2.13 28.58
C LEU A 16 6.98 2.04 27.90
N VAL A 17 6.21 0.97 28.18
CA VAL A 17 4.90 0.74 27.58
C VAL A 17 3.80 1.70 28.05
N ASP A 18 4.06 2.50 29.09
CA ASP A 18 3.14 3.57 29.51
C ASP A 18 3.37 4.86 28.71
N HIS A 19 4.49 4.97 28.00
CA HIS A 19 4.74 6.10 27.13
C HIS A 19 3.81 6.04 25.89
N PRO A 20 3.11 7.14 25.54
CA PRO A 20 2.10 7.17 24.47
C PRO A 20 2.55 6.56 23.14
N ASN A 21 3.77 6.86 22.68
CA ASN A 21 4.32 6.31 21.44
C ASN A 21 4.35 4.78 21.38
N PHE A 22 4.57 4.09 22.51
CA PHE A 22 4.55 2.62 22.52
C PHE A 22 3.12 2.07 22.47
N ARG A 23 2.13 2.78 23.01
CA ARG A 23 0.72 2.40 22.88
C ARG A 23 0.22 2.60 21.45
N GLU A 24 0.61 3.71 20.83
CA GLU A 24 0.33 4.01 19.42
C GLU A 24 0.97 3.01 18.46
N PHE A 25 2.10 2.40 18.83
CA PHE A 25 2.77 1.40 18.00
C PHE A 25 1.88 0.19 17.69
N ALA A 26 1.12 -0.31 18.67
CA ALA A 26 0.18 -1.41 18.42
C ALA A 26 -0.97 -1.01 17.49
N ILE A 27 -1.46 0.23 17.64
CA ILE A 27 -2.49 0.78 16.75
C ILE A 27 -1.94 0.90 15.33
N TRP A 28 -0.72 1.43 15.17
CA TRP A 28 -0.06 1.54 13.88
C TRP A 28 0.10 0.18 13.20
N LEU A 29 0.68 -0.80 13.90
CA LEU A 29 0.85 -2.15 13.37
C LEU A 29 -0.46 -2.82 13.00
N ALA A 30 -1.54 -2.57 13.77
CA ALA A 30 -2.86 -3.07 13.40
C ALA A 30 -3.34 -2.48 12.06
N HIS A 31 -3.14 -1.19 11.82
CA HIS A 31 -3.49 -0.57 10.54
C HIS A 31 -2.58 -1.00 9.40
N GLU A 32 -1.37 -1.47 9.68
CA GLU A 32 -0.42 -1.96 8.67
C GLU A 32 -0.63 -3.45 8.33
N SER A 33 -1.36 -4.20 9.16
CA SER A 33 -1.62 -5.62 8.94
C SER A 33 -2.70 -5.85 7.89
N ILE A 34 -2.42 -6.67 6.88
CA ILE A 34 -3.44 -6.99 5.87
C ILE A 34 -4.63 -7.73 6.52
N PRO A 35 -5.86 -7.56 6.01
CA PRO A 35 -7.05 -8.16 6.60
C PRO A 35 -6.93 -9.70 6.69
N GLY A 36 -7.25 -10.24 7.87
CA GLY A 36 -7.34 -11.69 8.11
C GLY A 36 -6.02 -12.44 8.21
N GLU A 37 -4.87 -11.76 8.15
CA GLU A 37 -3.56 -12.38 8.26
C GLU A 37 -2.63 -11.56 9.16
N TYR A 38 -1.76 -12.23 9.92
CA TYR A 38 -0.65 -11.55 10.61
C TYR A 38 0.53 -11.29 9.66
N MET A 39 0.24 -10.55 8.59
CA MET A 39 1.20 -10.10 7.62
C MET A 39 1.07 -8.59 7.44
N PHE A 40 2.18 -7.92 7.21
CA PHE A 40 2.17 -6.50 6.91
C PHE A 40 2.36 -6.29 5.43
N ASP A 41 2.00 -5.10 4.98
CA ASP A 41 2.36 -4.68 3.65
C ASP A 41 3.88 -4.79 3.42
N ASN A 42 4.27 -5.22 2.23
CA ASN A 42 5.66 -5.51 1.86
C ASN A 42 6.42 -4.23 1.44
N ARG A 43 6.17 -3.12 2.13
CA ARG A 43 6.74 -1.79 1.82
C ARG A 43 8.10 -1.58 2.50
N ASN A 44 9.00 -0.82 1.89
CA ASN A 44 10.36 -0.56 2.40
C ASN A 44 11.13 -1.85 2.76
N TYR A 45 12.04 -1.78 3.75
CA TYR A 45 12.73 -2.94 4.32
C TYR A 45 11.82 -3.84 5.20
N SER A 46 10.57 -4.00 4.77
CA SER A 46 9.70 -5.07 5.22
C SER A 46 9.84 -6.23 4.25
N SER A 47 9.83 -7.46 4.77
CA SER A 47 9.68 -8.64 3.92
C SER A 47 8.21 -8.99 3.68
N GLY A 48 7.27 -8.22 4.25
CA GLY A 48 5.84 -8.53 4.32
C GLY A 48 5.49 -9.58 5.39
N PHE A 49 6.50 -10.16 6.06
CA PHE A 49 6.30 -11.20 7.05
C PHE A 49 6.88 -10.80 8.40
N HIS A 50 6.07 -10.96 9.43
CA HIS A 50 6.59 -10.99 10.78
C HIS A 50 7.03 -12.41 11.17
N GLN A 51 8.12 -12.46 11.93
CA GLN A 51 8.63 -13.70 12.53
C GLN A 51 7.78 -14.14 13.76
N GLY A 52 6.68 -13.43 14.04
CA GLY A 52 5.83 -13.53 15.23
C GLY A 52 5.63 -12.16 15.90
N PRO A 53 4.76 -12.04 16.93
CA PRO A 53 4.61 -10.85 17.75
C PRO A 53 5.93 -10.46 18.39
N THR A 54 6.26 -9.17 18.29
CA THR A 54 7.47 -8.64 18.91
C THR A 54 7.31 -8.64 20.44
N PRO A 55 8.40 -8.69 21.23
CA PRO A 55 8.33 -8.58 22.69
C PRO A 55 7.58 -7.34 23.18
N LEU A 56 7.61 -6.25 22.40
CA LEU A 56 6.84 -5.04 22.70
C LEU A 56 5.33 -5.28 22.56
N ILE A 57 4.88 -5.87 21.45
CA ILE A 57 3.46 -6.23 21.24
C ILE A 57 2.98 -7.21 22.30
N LEU A 58 3.78 -8.22 22.62
CA LEU A 58 3.52 -9.17 23.71
C LEU A 58 3.31 -8.44 25.05
N THR A 59 4.22 -7.52 25.40
CA THR A 59 4.13 -6.74 26.65
C THR A 59 2.92 -5.80 26.68
N LEU A 60 2.54 -5.21 25.54
CA LEU A 60 1.36 -4.36 25.44
C LEU A 60 0.07 -5.17 25.57
N ALA A 61 0.02 -6.36 24.99
CA ALA A 61 -1.12 -7.26 25.05
C ALA A 61 -1.42 -7.72 26.49
N THR A 62 -0.39 -7.98 27.31
CA THR A 62 -0.56 -8.34 28.73
C THR A 62 -0.95 -7.17 29.64
N ARG A 63 -1.01 -5.95 29.09
CA ARG A 63 -1.51 -4.73 29.75
C ARG A 63 -2.82 -4.23 29.16
N ASP A 64 -3.64 -5.14 28.64
CA ASP A 64 -4.97 -4.83 28.15
C ASP A 64 -5.03 -3.84 26.98
N ASN A 65 -3.95 -3.66 26.21
CA ASN A 65 -4.03 -2.91 24.94
C ASN A 65 -4.83 -3.73 23.90
N PRO A 66 -6.01 -3.26 23.43
CA PRO A 66 -6.87 -4.06 22.56
C PRO A 66 -6.24 -4.39 21.21
N ALA A 67 -5.57 -3.42 20.58
CA ALA A 67 -4.90 -3.63 19.30
C ALA A 67 -3.76 -4.64 19.41
N ALA A 68 -2.97 -4.58 20.50
CA ALA A 68 -1.89 -5.54 20.73
C ALA A 68 -2.44 -6.95 21.00
N LYS A 69 -3.53 -7.09 21.77
CA LYS A 69 -4.19 -8.38 21.99
C LYS A 69 -4.70 -8.97 20.68
N TRP A 70 -5.33 -8.17 19.85
CA TRP A 70 -5.79 -8.60 18.53
C TRP A 70 -4.62 -8.99 17.62
N LEU A 71 -3.54 -8.20 17.57
CA LEU A 71 -2.34 -8.56 16.81
C LEU A 71 -1.72 -9.89 17.28
N VAL A 72 -1.66 -10.12 18.60
CA VAL A 72 -1.22 -11.42 19.15
C VAL A 72 -2.18 -12.53 18.71
N ASP A 73 -3.49 -12.31 18.76
CA ASP A 73 -4.51 -13.27 18.31
C ASP A 73 -4.34 -13.65 16.82
N GLN A 74 -4.18 -12.65 15.95
CA GLN A 74 -3.90 -12.86 14.52
C GLN A 74 -2.60 -13.67 14.31
N ALA A 75 -1.55 -13.37 15.08
CA ALA A 75 -0.28 -14.05 14.97
C ALA A 75 -0.27 -15.48 15.53
N LEU A 76 -1.05 -15.69 16.59
CA LEU A 76 -1.33 -17.00 17.18
C LEU A 76 -2.12 -17.88 16.21
N GLY A 77 -2.94 -17.26 15.35
CA GLY A 77 -3.76 -17.94 14.37
C GLY A 77 -4.83 -18.86 15.01
N PRO A 78 -5.52 -19.68 14.19
CA PRO A 78 -6.63 -20.52 14.64
C PRO A 78 -6.28 -21.52 15.73
N GLU A 79 -5.00 -21.91 15.85
CA GLU A 79 -4.52 -22.87 16.84
C GLU A 79 -4.26 -22.29 18.22
N ARG A 80 -3.92 -21.00 18.28
CA ARG A 80 -3.33 -20.40 19.48
C ARG A 80 -2.21 -21.23 20.11
N THR A 81 -1.42 -21.94 19.28
CA THR A 81 -0.45 -22.92 19.77
C THR A 81 0.54 -22.23 20.70
N THR A 82 0.48 -22.61 21.99
CA THR A 82 1.24 -22.06 23.11
C THR A 82 2.70 -22.50 23.11
N THR A 83 3.30 -22.86 21.98
CA THR A 83 4.75 -23.14 21.87
C THR A 83 5.59 -21.85 21.94
N TYR A 84 5.18 -20.92 22.80
CA TYR A 84 5.99 -19.88 23.39
C TYR A 84 6.39 -20.28 24.81
N GLY A 85 7.17 -21.35 24.94
CA GLY A 85 7.78 -21.69 26.22
C GLY A 85 8.54 -20.46 26.76
N THR A 86 9.47 -19.90 25.98
CA THR A 86 10.27 -18.76 26.47
C THR A 86 9.47 -17.44 26.55
N PRO A 87 8.64 -17.05 25.56
CA PRO A 87 7.89 -15.81 25.67
C PRO A 87 6.69 -15.80 26.62
N GLY A 88 5.92 -16.88 26.72
CA GLY A 88 4.87 -17.01 27.74
C GLY A 88 5.45 -16.95 29.15
N LEU A 89 6.59 -17.63 29.38
CA LEU A 89 7.33 -17.56 30.65
C LEU A 89 7.84 -16.14 30.97
N LEU A 90 8.25 -15.37 29.96
CA LEU A 90 8.84 -14.04 30.16
C LEU A 90 7.82 -12.91 30.18
N TRP A 91 6.67 -13.03 29.52
CA TRP A 91 5.73 -11.93 29.29
C TRP A 91 4.32 -12.13 29.86
N GLY A 92 3.95 -13.36 30.23
CA GLY A 92 2.66 -13.72 30.82
C GLY A 92 1.84 -14.66 29.93
N GLU A 93 0.77 -15.21 30.49
CA GLU A 93 -0.19 -16.03 29.73
C GLU A 93 -1.11 -15.14 28.89
N TYR A 94 -1.37 -15.58 27.67
CA TYR A 94 -2.34 -14.95 26.77
C TYR A 94 -3.64 -15.75 26.81
N SER A 95 -4.75 -15.06 26.59
CA SER A 95 -6.04 -15.73 26.53
C SER A 95 -6.02 -16.83 25.46
N ASP A 96 -6.75 -17.90 25.72
CA ASP A 96 -7.12 -18.96 24.79
C ASP A 96 -8.38 -18.60 23.96
N LYS A 97 -8.97 -17.43 24.18
CA LYS A 97 -10.19 -16.97 23.49
C LYS A 97 -9.90 -15.98 22.37
N PRO A 98 -10.53 -16.14 21.18
CA PRO A 98 -10.41 -15.20 20.08
C PRO A 98 -10.63 -13.76 20.53
N VAL A 99 -9.81 -12.86 20.01
CA VAL A 99 -9.90 -11.43 20.32
C VAL A 99 -10.60 -10.76 19.16
N ALA A 100 -11.72 -10.11 19.43
CA ALA A 100 -12.42 -9.34 18.41
C ALA A 100 -11.50 -8.24 17.83
N PRO A 101 -11.72 -7.85 16.57
CA PRO A 101 -11.02 -6.72 15.98
C PRO A 101 -11.08 -5.47 16.86
N PRO A 102 -10.01 -4.67 16.89
CA PRO A 102 -10.01 -3.45 17.67
C PRO A 102 -11.02 -2.46 17.05
N ASP A 103 -11.73 -1.72 17.92
CA ASP A 103 -12.60 -0.61 17.50
C ASP A 103 -11.72 0.58 17.08
N LEU A 104 -11.21 0.51 15.86
CA LEU A 104 -10.31 1.47 15.26
C LEU A 104 -10.86 1.93 13.91
N PRO A 105 -10.61 3.20 13.52
CA PRO A 105 -10.97 3.69 12.20
C PRO A 105 -10.39 2.81 11.09
N LEU A 106 -11.12 2.69 10.00
CA LEU A 106 -10.68 1.92 8.82
C LEU A 106 -9.65 2.68 7.96
N CYS A 107 -9.31 3.90 8.32
CA CYS A 107 -8.23 4.67 7.71
C CYS A 107 -7.31 5.22 8.78
N ARG A 108 -6.01 5.20 8.51
CA ARG A 108 -5.01 5.88 9.33
C ARG A 108 -3.96 6.53 8.46
N TRP A 109 -3.79 7.81 8.69
CA TRP A 109 -2.68 8.58 8.17
C TRP A 109 -1.91 9.18 9.33
N SER A 110 -0.58 9.23 9.19
CA SER A 110 0.29 9.95 10.10
C SER A 110 1.30 10.70 9.27
N SER A 111 1.32 12.02 9.36
CA SER A 111 2.36 12.81 8.71
C SER A 111 3.76 12.48 9.22
N SER A 112 3.88 12.02 10.46
CA SER A 112 5.17 11.67 11.06
C SER A 112 5.70 10.29 10.70
N MET A 113 4.83 9.38 10.30
CA MET A 113 5.23 8.08 9.78
C MET A 113 5.24 8.07 8.26
N GLY A 114 4.35 8.86 7.64
CA GLY A 114 4.19 9.06 6.20
C GLY A 114 2.99 8.32 5.59
N PRO A 115 2.87 6.99 5.73
CA PRO A 115 1.88 6.21 5.02
C PRO A 115 0.43 6.60 5.28
N VAL A 116 -0.39 6.35 4.27
CA VAL A 116 -1.85 6.33 4.37
C VAL A 116 -2.29 4.87 4.26
N LEU A 117 -2.92 4.37 5.31
CA LEU A 117 -3.34 2.99 5.47
C LEU A 117 -4.86 2.95 5.43
N SER A 118 -5.42 2.38 4.37
CA SER A 118 -6.87 2.33 4.14
C SER A 118 -7.35 0.89 4.05
N ARG A 119 -8.50 0.57 4.64
CA ARG A 119 -9.09 -0.78 4.59
C ARG A 119 -10.60 -0.78 4.54
N SER A 120 -11.19 -1.87 4.09
CA SER A 120 -12.65 -2.09 4.12
C SER A 120 -13.12 -2.95 5.30
N GLY A 121 -12.19 -3.62 5.99
CA GLY A 121 -12.46 -4.42 7.18
C GLY A 121 -11.18 -4.91 7.85
N TRP A 122 -11.32 -5.44 9.07
CA TRP A 122 -10.20 -5.92 9.89
C TRP A 122 -9.90 -7.41 9.71
N GLU A 123 -10.95 -8.25 9.62
CA GLU A 123 -10.80 -9.71 9.46
C GLU A 123 -10.89 -10.16 8.00
N GLN A 124 -11.75 -9.49 7.23
CA GLN A 124 -11.95 -9.74 5.82
C GLN A 124 -12.04 -8.41 5.10
N GLY A 125 -11.78 -8.43 3.80
CA GLY A 125 -11.89 -7.27 2.93
C GLY A 125 -10.60 -6.98 2.19
N SER A 126 -10.31 -5.71 2.05
CA SER A 126 -9.23 -5.20 1.22
C SER A 126 -8.46 -4.11 1.96
N PHE A 127 -7.22 -3.92 1.55
CA PHE A 127 -6.27 -3.00 2.14
C PHE A 127 -5.51 -2.27 1.04
N PHE A 128 -5.48 -0.96 1.13
CA PHE A 128 -4.81 -0.07 0.19
C PHE A 128 -3.86 0.83 0.97
N CYS A 129 -2.60 0.88 0.56
CA CYS A 129 -1.58 1.68 1.20
C CYS A 129 -0.93 2.63 0.20
N ILE A 130 -0.65 3.84 0.66
CA ILE A 130 0.19 4.82 -0.02
C ILE A 130 1.43 5.05 0.84
N THR A 131 2.62 4.90 0.27
CA THR A 131 3.89 5.09 0.97
C THR A 131 4.37 6.53 0.82
N MET A 132 4.40 7.27 1.92
CA MET A 132 4.87 8.67 1.97
C MET A 132 5.82 8.90 3.15
N GLU A 133 6.60 7.87 3.53
CA GLU A 133 7.48 7.93 4.71
C GLU A 133 8.35 9.20 4.70
N PRO A 134 8.45 9.92 5.82
CA PRO A 134 9.23 11.15 5.87
C PRO A 134 10.71 10.85 5.79
N PHE A 135 11.48 11.92 5.76
CA PHE A 135 12.92 11.87 5.84
C PHE A 135 13.41 11.09 7.09
N GLY A 136 14.06 9.95 6.88
CA GLY A 136 14.67 9.14 7.93
C GLY A 136 15.84 8.29 7.38
N GLY A 137 16.97 8.30 8.07
CA GLY A 137 18.14 7.53 7.66
C GLY A 137 17.93 6.02 7.87
N GLY A 138 18.25 5.24 6.84
CA GLY A 138 18.32 3.78 6.88
C GLY A 138 17.00 3.09 6.55
N LYS A 139 17.09 2.04 5.74
CA LYS A 139 16.00 1.09 5.45
C LYS A 139 14.75 1.67 4.75
N VAL A 140 14.86 2.85 4.15
CA VAL A 140 13.84 3.44 3.26
C VAL A 140 14.14 3.13 1.80
N HIS A 141 13.10 3.02 0.98
CA HIS A 141 13.19 2.79 -0.46
C HIS A 141 12.90 4.08 -1.24
N GLY A 142 13.10 4.02 -2.55
CA GLY A 142 12.72 5.09 -3.46
C GLY A 142 11.25 5.04 -3.87
N ASP A 143 10.35 4.93 -2.90
CA ASP A 143 8.94 4.53 -3.10
C ASP A 143 7.94 5.63 -2.71
N LYS A 144 8.35 6.91 -2.78
CA LYS A 144 7.47 8.02 -2.39
C LYS A 144 6.26 8.11 -3.32
N GLY A 145 5.08 8.14 -2.72
CA GLY A 145 3.81 8.07 -3.42
C GLY A 145 3.49 6.69 -4.00
N ALA A 146 4.34 5.68 -3.82
CA ALA A 146 4.05 4.33 -4.29
C ALA A 146 2.83 3.75 -3.56
N PHE A 147 2.14 2.81 -4.20
CA PHE A 147 0.91 2.25 -3.68
C PHE A 147 0.92 0.73 -3.68
N THR A 148 0.18 0.12 -2.76
CA THR A 148 -0.11 -1.32 -2.75
C THR A 148 -1.61 -1.52 -2.60
N PHE A 149 -2.12 -2.63 -3.11
CA PHE A 149 -3.53 -2.98 -3.02
C PHE A 149 -3.68 -4.49 -2.85
N TYR A 150 -4.14 -4.86 -1.66
CA TYR A 150 -4.53 -6.21 -1.29
C TYR A 150 -6.05 -6.35 -1.30
N SER A 151 -6.56 -7.41 -1.92
CA SER A 151 -7.98 -7.75 -1.92
C SER A 151 -8.16 -9.23 -2.23
N HIS A 152 -9.24 -9.85 -1.72
CA HIS A 152 -9.56 -11.26 -2.00
C HIS A 152 -8.41 -12.23 -1.73
N GLY A 153 -7.63 -12.02 -0.67
CA GLY A 153 -6.53 -12.92 -0.34
C GLY A 153 -5.22 -12.66 -1.10
N LEU A 154 -5.16 -11.64 -1.97
CA LEU A 154 -4.06 -11.41 -2.91
C LEU A 154 -3.53 -9.98 -2.89
N ALA A 155 -2.21 -9.84 -3.06
CA ALA A 155 -1.54 -8.57 -3.31
C ALA A 155 -1.55 -8.25 -4.82
N PHE A 156 -2.62 -7.61 -5.29
CA PHE A 156 -2.80 -7.24 -6.69
C PHE A 156 -1.87 -6.12 -7.15
N ALA A 157 -1.69 -5.08 -6.32
CA ALA A 157 -0.59 -4.14 -6.46
C ALA A 157 0.38 -4.41 -5.31
N ALA A 158 1.58 -4.88 -5.63
CA ALA A 158 2.57 -5.33 -4.67
C ALA A 158 3.81 -4.45 -4.71
N ASP A 159 4.48 -4.33 -3.57
CA ASP A 159 5.82 -3.77 -3.48
C ASP A 159 6.88 -4.88 -3.56
N SER A 160 8.08 -4.54 -4.02
CA SER A 160 9.22 -5.43 -4.21
C SER A 160 9.85 -5.92 -2.91
N GLY A 161 9.63 -5.22 -1.79
CA GLY A 161 10.08 -5.58 -0.45
C GLY A 161 11.59 -5.49 -0.22
N ASP A 162 12.02 -6.08 0.91
CA ASP A 162 13.27 -5.80 1.64
C ASP A 162 14.57 -5.55 0.85
N LEU A 163 14.80 -6.27 -0.25
CA LEU A 163 16.10 -6.26 -0.93
C LEU A 163 16.15 -5.36 -2.18
N ASN A 164 15.00 -4.92 -2.68
CA ASN A 164 14.91 -4.20 -3.95
C ASN A 164 14.52 -2.75 -3.69
N THR A 165 15.50 -2.01 -3.20
CA THR A 165 15.30 -0.64 -2.71
C THR A 165 15.08 0.42 -3.80
N ARG A 166 15.14 0.02 -5.08
CA ARG A 166 15.18 0.95 -6.21
C ARG A 166 13.77 1.35 -6.60
N SER A 167 13.60 2.63 -6.89
CA SER A 167 12.34 3.21 -7.38
C SER A 167 11.72 2.47 -8.58
N GLU A 168 12.53 1.91 -9.50
CA GLU A 168 12.01 1.10 -10.63
C GLU A 168 11.33 -0.21 -10.21
N ASP A 169 11.45 -0.61 -8.94
CA ASP A 169 10.83 -1.81 -8.37
C ASP A 169 9.58 -1.48 -7.54
N HIS A 170 9.06 -0.24 -7.63
CA HIS A 170 7.85 0.22 -6.91
C HIS A 170 6.76 0.73 -7.86
N ASN A 171 5.54 0.89 -7.35
CA ASN A 171 4.37 1.29 -8.15
C ASN A 171 4.30 2.81 -8.32
N GLY A 172 4.71 3.34 -9.48
CA GLY A 172 5.00 4.76 -9.64
C GLY A 172 5.06 5.21 -11.10
N VAL A 173 5.66 6.38 -11.34
CA VAL A 173 5.94 6.91 -12.68
C VAL A 173 7.44 7.05 -12.88
N LEU A 174 7.94 6.64 -14.04
CA LEU A 174 9.31 6.88 -14.49
C LEU A 174 9.32 7.98 -15.55
N ILE A 175 10.40 8.77 -15.59
CA ILE A 175 10.63 9.80 -16.61
C ILE A 175 11.93 9.48 -17.35
N ASP A 176 11.84 9.23 -18.66
CA ASP A 176 12.95 8.75 -19.50
C ASP A 176 13.64 7.49 -18.91
N GLY A 177 12.83 6.58 -18.33
CA GLY A 177 13.30 5.38 -17.63
C GLY A 177 13.99 5.66 -16.28
N LYS A 178 13.99 6.92 -15.80
CA LYS A 178 14.54 7.31 -14.50
C LYS A 178 13.41 7.41 -13.49
N ALA A 179 13.59 6.70 -12.40
CA ALA A 179 12.71 6.68 -11.26
C ALA A 179 13.13 7.74 -10.22
N MET A 180 12.46 7.81 -9.06
CA MET A 180 12.94 8.57 -7.89
C MET A 180 14.33 8.06 -7.44
N LEU A 181 15.05 8.82 -6.62
CA LEU A 181 16.33 8.34 -6.06
C LEU A 181 16.04 7.79 -4.67
N GLY A 182 16.01 6.46 -4.56
CA GLY A 182 16.06 5.77 -3.29
C GLY A 182 16.69 4.40 -3.51
N GLY A 183 17.58 4.07 -2.59
CA GLY A 183 18.45 2.91 -2.69
C GLY A 183 19.60 3.06 -1.71
N GLY A 184 19.58 2.26 -0.65
CA GLY A 184 20.53 2.39 0.47
C GLY A 184 20.20 3.57 1.39
N ALA A 185 21.23 4.24 1.92
CA ALA A 185 21.07 5.31 2.90
C ALA A 185 20.70 6.70 2.31
N ASN A 186 20.45 6.77 1.00
CA ASN A 186 19.98 7.98 0.34
C ASN A 186 18.47 8.14 0.56
N VAL A 187 18.06 9.32 1.02
CA VAL A 187 16.67 9.60 1.44
C VAL A 187 16.09 10.68 0.54
N SER A 188 14.87 10.47 0.06
CA SER A 188 14.09 11.44 -0.71
C SER A 188 12.87 11.91 0.09
N ASP A 189 12.27 13.04 -0.31
CA ASP A 189 11.14 13.67 0.39
C ASP A 189 9.89 13.68 -0.50
N ALA A 190 8.71 13.80 0.08
CA ALA A 190 7.45 14.01 -0.63
C ALA A 190 6.41 14.63 0.31
N ILE A 191 5.42 15.33 -0.24
CA ILE A 191 4.47 16.12 0.57
C ILE A 191 3.06 15.56 0.38
N VAL A 192 2.37 15.25 1.47
CA VAL A 192 0.92 15.06 1.46
C VAL A 192 0.29 16.44 1.59
N ARG A 193 -0.26 16.97 0.48
CA ARG A 193 -0.93 18.29 0.47
C ARG A 193 -2.32 18.23 1.09
N ASN A 194 -2.99 17.09 0.97
CA ASN A 194 -4.32 16.89 1.52
C ASN A 194 -4.60 15.41 1.78
N HIS A 195 -5.39 15.14 2.81
CA HIS A 195 -5.93 13.82 3.09
C HIS A 195 -7.36 13.94 3.64
N MET A 196 -8.33 13.24 3.05
CA MET A 196 -9.72 13.23 3.51
C MET A 196 -10.17 11.79 3.73
N HIS A 197 -10.97 11.55 4.76
CA HIS A 197 -11.49 10.22 5.10
C HIS A 197 -12.98 10.31 5.41
N SER A 198 -13.80 9.51 4.73
CA SER A 198 -15.25 9.40 4.98
C SER A 198 -15.75 7.98 4.69
N GLU A 199 -17.06 7.74 4.83
CA GLU A 199 -17.70 6.47 4.42
C GLU A 199 -17.67 6.26 2.90
N LEU A 200 -17.54 7.34 2.12
CA LEU A 200 -17.34 7.25 0.67
C LEU A 200 -15.96 6.67 0.32
N GLY A 201 -14.93 7.01 1.11
CA GLY A 201 -13.56 6.59 0.84
C GLY A 201 -12.49 7.46 1.48
N ASP A 202 -11.24 7.15 1.12
CA ASP A 202 -10.02 7.76 1.61
C ASP A 202 -9.28 8.43 0.44
N PHE A 203 -9.18 9.76 0.48
CA PHE A 203 -8.50 10.54 -0.54
C PHE A 203 -7.16 11.06 -0.03
N THR A 204 -6.14 11.03 -0.88
CA THR A 204 -4.84 11.63 -0.62
C THR A 204 -4.33 12.37 -1.85
N LEU A 205 -4.02 13.66 -1.69
CA LEU A 205 -3.30 14.46 -2.68
C LEU A 205 -1.84 14.59 -2.24
N MET A 206 -0.94 14.21 -3.14
CA MET A 206 0.49 14.20 -2.92
C MET A 206 1.21 15.04 -3.96
N ASP A 207 2.28 15.68 -3.52
CA ASP A 207 3.35 16.19 -4.35
C ASP A 207 4.57 15.30 -4.18
N VAL A 208 4.87 14.52 -5.23
CA VAL A 208 6.03 13.62 -5.25
C VAL A 208 7.22 14.22 -6.00
N LYS A 209 7.11 15.46 -6.47
CA LYS A 209 8.20 16.21 -7.12
C LYS A 209 9.49 16.21 -6.30
N PRO A 210 9.48 16.45 -4.97
CA PRO A 210 10.73 16.49 -4.21
C PRO A 210 11.51 15.17 -4.29
N ALA A 211 10.82 14.04 -4.48
CA ALA A 211 11.45 12.73 -4.57
C ALA A 211 12.26 12.50 -5.85
N PHE A 212 11.94 13.26 -6.90
CA PHE A 212 12.70 13.28 -8.15
C PHE A 212 13.81 14.32 -8.13
N GLU A 213 13.52 15.50 -7.57
CA GLU A 213 14.40 16.65 -7.71
C GLU A 213 15.65 16.56 -6.84
N GLN A 214 15.53 15.96 -5.65
CA GLN A 214 16.61 15.97 -4.68
C GLN A 214 16.62 14.74 -3.78
N TYR A 215 17.80 14.43 -3.26
CA TYR A 215 17.99 13.42 -2.23
C TYR A 215 19.06 13.89 -1.27
N VAL A 216 19.10 13.27 -0.09
CA VAL A 216 20.15 13.52 0.89
C VAL A 216 21.34 12.57 0.67
N GLY A 217 22.51 13.16 0.41
CA GLY A 217 23.80 12.48 0.35
C GLY A 217 24.72 12.87 1.52
N TYR A 218 25.89 12.22 1.61
CA TYR A 218 26.90 12.49 2.64
C TYR A 218 27.94 13.51 2.14
N THR A 219 28.25 14.54 2.94
CA THR A 219 29.12 15.67 2.54
C THR A 219 30.61 15.31 2.43
N GLN A 220 31.10 14.31 3.16
CA GLN A 220 32.53 14.15 3.40
C GLN A 220 33.25 13.12 2.54
N THR A 221 32.59 12.55 1.54
CA THR A 221 33.22 11.50 0.74
C THR A 221 32.89 11.62 -0.72
N ARG A 222 33.88 11.26 -1.55
CA ARG A 222 33.71 10.89 -2.96
C ARG A 222 32.36 10.21 -3.16
N PRO A 223 31.69 10.38 -4.30
CA PRO A 223 30.38 9.76 -4.52
C PRO A 223 30.42 8.28 -4.11
N GLY A 224 29.74 7.95 -2.99
CA GLY A 224 29.45 6.56 -2.62
C GLY A 224 29.91 5.99 -1.28
N LYS A 225 30.74 6.61 -0.41
CA LYS A 225 31.06 5.98 0.90
C LYS A 225 31.38 6.97 2.01
N ALA A 226 30.49 7.21 2.97
CA ALA A 226 30.79 7.99 4.17
C ALA A 226 32.07 7.49 4.88
N ASP A 227 32.95 8.42 5.27
CA ASP A 227 34.16 8.15 6.05
C ASP A 227 33.72 8.09 7.51
N TRP A 228 33.14 6.94 7.89
CA TRP A 228 32.59 6.71 9.23
C TRP A 228 33.62 6.96 10.35
N VAL A 229 34.92 6.94 10.02
CA VAL A 229 36.03 7.19 10.94
C VAL A 229 36.17 8.67 11.30
N LYS A 230 35.63 9.59 10.48
CA LYS A 230 35.67 11.04 10.71
C LYS A 230 34.40 11.62 11.32
N LEU A 231 33.46 10.77 11.73
CA LEU A 231 32.28 11.23 12.44
C LEU A 231 32.68 11.70 13.85
N GLU A 232 32.66 13.01 14.03
CA GLU A 232 32.76 13.62 15.35
C GLU A 232 31.43 13.41 16.10
N TYR A 233 31.51 12.72 17.23
CA TYR A 233 30.35 12.47 18.09
C TYR A 233 29.69 13.79 18.50
N GLY A 234 28.38 13.91 18.31
CA GLY A 234 27.60 15.10 18.64
C GLY A 234 27.47 16.14 17.52
N LEU A 235 28.15 16.01 16.38
CA LEU A 235 28.03 16.95 15.25
C LEU A 235 27.00 16.54 14.17
N GLY A 236 26.32 15.41 14.35
CA GLY A 236 25.38 14.86 13.36
C GLY A 236 26.09 14.27 12.14
N LEU A 237 25.38 13.44 11.38
CA LEU A 237 25.85 12.97 10.08
C LEU A 237 25.84 14.15 9.11
N PRO A 238 26.91 14.40 8.34
CA PRO A 238 26.98 15.61 7.57
C PRO A 238 26.23 15.36 6.25
N TYR A 239 24.96 15.72 6.24
CA TYR A 239 24.03 15.52 5.13
C TYR A 239 24.02 16.75 4.21
N ILE A 240 23.98 16.53 2.89
CA ILE A 240 23.71 17.57 1.88
C ILE A 240 22.55 17.16 0.99
N TRP A 241 21.75 18.15 0.59
CA TRP A 241 20.83 17.99 -0.52
C TRP A 241 21.60 17.98 -1.83
N VAL A 242 21.42 16.91 -2.59
CA VAL A 242 21.97 16.78 -3.93
C VAL A 242 20.83 16.91 -4.92
N LYS A 243 20.87 17.97 -5.72
CA LYS A 243 19.95 18.16 -6.84
C LYS A 243 20.22 17.11 -7.92
N ARG A 244 19.16 16.52 -8.47
CA ARG A 244 19.24 15.43 -9.46
C ARG A 244 18.48 15.75 -10.73
N MET A 245 17.20 16.11 -10.59
CA MET A 245 16.31 16.45 -11.71
C MET A 245 15.61 17.78 -11.37
N SER A 246 15.06 18.46 -12.36
CA SER A 246 14.10 19.54 -12.14
C SER A 246 12.80 19.11 -12.78
N LEU A 247 11.68 19.24 -12.07
CA LEU A 247 10.36 18.96 -12.59
C LEU A 247 9.50 20.21 -12.44
N GLU A 248 8.62 20.44 -13.39
CA GLU A 248 7.55 21.43 -13.24
C GLU A 248 6.47 20.89 -12.30
N ARG A 249 6.11 19.60 -12.46
CA ARG A 249 5.03 18.96 -11.71
C ARG A 249 5.22 17.46 -11.54
N ALA A 250 4.78 16.92 -10.41
CA ALA A 250 4.59 15.50 -10.17
C ALA A 250 3.56 15.32 -9.03
N ASP A 251 2.30 15.54 -9.36
CA ASP A 251 1.19 15.41 -8.41
C ASP A 251 0.54 14.03 -8.56
N ARG A 252 0.18 13.41 -7.44
CA ARG A 252 -0.58 12.16 -7.39
C ARG A 252 -1.83 12.33 -6.54
N TYR A 253 -2.96 11.90 -7.09
CA TYR A 253 -4.25 11.80 -6.44
C TYR A 253 -4.55 10.32 -6.27
N ALA A 254 -4.74 9.88 -5.03
CA ALA A 254 -5.14 8.52 -4.72
C ALA A 254 -6.48 8.55 -4.00
N LEU A 255 -7.46 7.83 -4.52
CA LEU A 255 -8.75 7.62 -3.86
C LEU A 255 -8.97 6.11 -3.66
N TYR A 256 -9.13 5.69 -2.41
CA TYR A 256 -9.61 4.36 -2.08
C TYR A 256 -11.09 4.45 -1.73
N VAL A 257 -11.92 3.85 -2.56
CA VAL A 257 -13.37 3.93 -2.46
C VAL A 257 -13.90 2.69 -1.75
N ARG A 258 -14.83 2.89 -0.80
CA ARG A 258 -15.43 1.80 0.00
C ARG A 258 -16.84 2.15 0.47
N GLY A 259 -17.33 1.40 1.45
CA GLY A 259 -18.67 1.55 2.03
C GLY A 259 -19.65 0.57 1.41
N SER A 260 -20.74 1.07 0.85
CA SER A 260 -21.85 0.28 0.29
C SER A 260 -21.52 -0.52 -0.98
N VAL A 261 -20.23 -0.65 -1.30
CA VAL A 261 -19.73 -0.98 -2.63
C VAL A 261 -18.52 -1.88 -2.51
N GLN A 262 -18.26 -2.66 -3.55
CA GLN A 262 -17.01 -3.39 -3.63
C GLN A 262 -15.83 -2.41 -3.64
N PRO A 263 -14.87 -2.52 -2.70
CA PRO A 263 -13.79 -1.55 -2.62
C PRO A 263 -12.89 -1.56 -3.86
N TYR A 264 -12.49 -0.38 -4.30
CA TYR A 264 -11.60 -0.18 -5.43
C TYR A 264 -10.73 1.05 -5.21
N ALA A 265 -9.70 1.23 -6.04
CA ALA A 265 -8.82 2.39 -5.96
C ALA A 265 -8.79 3.15 -7.28
N VAL A 266 -8.54 4.45 -7.21
CA VAL A 266 -8.27 5.33 -8.35
C VAL A 266 -6.93 6.02 -8.12
N ILE A 267 -6.01 5.87 -9.07
CA ILE A 267 -4.72 6.56 -9.08
C ILE A 267 -4.72 7.54 -10.25
N VAL A 268 -4.60 8.83 -9.97
CA VAL A 268 -4.45 9.87 -10.99
C VAL A 268 -3.11 10.57 -10.82
N ASP A 269 -2.32 10.61 -11.89
CA ASP A 269 -0.96 11.15 -11.92
C ASP A 269 -0.89 12.31 -12.92
N ASP A 270 -0.33 13.45 -12.50
CA ASP A 270 -0.08 14.64 -13.32
C ASP A 270 1.42 15.01 -13.25
N TYR A 271 2.14 14.72 -14.33
CA TYR A 271 3.59 14.84 -14.39
C TYR A 271 4.04 15.74 -15.55
N GLN A 272 5.00 16.61 -15.28
CA GLN A 272 5.67 17.42 -16.29
C GLN A 272 7.10 17.68 -15.84
N GLN A 273 8.08 17.31 -16.66
CA GLN A 273 9.48 17.58 -16.35
C GLN A 273 9.84 19.00 -16.79
N ASP A 274 9.57 19.31 -18.05
CA ASP A 274 9.84 20.58 -18.71
C ASP A 274 8.89 20.76 -19.91
N GLU A 275 9.18 21.71 -20.80
CA GLU A 275 8.36 22.02 -21.99
C GLU A 275 8.56 21.03 -23.16
N ASN A 276 9.48 20.06 -23.06
CA ASN A 276 9.76 19.11 -24.13
C ASN A 276 9.03 17.78 -23.92
N PRO A 277 8.67 17.06 -25.00
CA PRO A 277 8.17 15.71 -24.89
C PRO A 277 9.17 14.77 -24.18
N ARG A 278 8.71 14.08 -23.15
CA ARG A 278 9.45 13.05 -22.39
C ARG A 278 8.73 11.72 -22.50
N ARG A 279 9.46 10.63 -22.27
CA ARG A 279 8.84 9.32 -22.10
C ARG A 279 8.43 9.15 -20.65
N TYR A 280 7.13 9.00 -20.40
CA TYR A 280 6.59 8.69 -19.09
C TYR A 280 6.11 7.25 -19.05
N THR A 281 6.55 6.50 -18.05
CA THR A 281 6.16 5.09 -17.85
C THR A 281 5.46 4.97 -16.50
N TRP A 282 4.13 4.77 -16.51
CA TRP A 282 3.40 4.38 -15.31
C TRP A 282 3.59 2.88 -15.07
N GLN A 283 3.90 2.47 -13.85
CA GLN A 283 4.20 1.09 -13.54
C GLN A 283 3.46 0.55 -12.32
N MET A 284 3.06 -0.73 -12.41
CA MET A 284 2.46 -1.47 -11.31
C MET A 284 2.93 -2.93 -11.30
N HIS A 285 3.46 -3.35 -10.17
CA HIS A 285 3.93 -4.68 -9.91
C HIS A 285 2.83 -5.52 -9.26
N SER A 286 2.78 -6.80 -9.63
CA SER A 286 1.85 -7.77 -9.05
C SER A 286 2.51 -9.12 -8.88
N ARG A 287 2.01 -9.90 -7.91
CA ARG A 287 2.28 -11.35 -7.82
C ARG A 287 1.38 -12.17 -8.75
N ALA A 288 0.26 -11.58 -9.15
CA ALA A 288 -0.67 -12.11 -10.11
C ALA A 288 -0.10 -12.05 -11.54
N TRP A 289 -0.71 -12.82 -12.44
CA TRP A 289 -0.42 -12.75 -13.86
C TRP A 289 -1.29 -11.67 -14.52
N GLY A 290 -0.69 -10.83 -15.35
CA GLY A 290 -1.37 -9.72 -16.03
C GLY A 290 -1.42 -9.93 -17.54
N GLU A 291 -2.52 -9.50 -18.16
CA GLU A 291 -2.68 -9.49 -19.62
C GLU A 291 -3.39 -8.21 -20.08
N VAL A 292 -3.02 -7.70 -21.25
CA VAL A 292 -3.82 -6.66 -21.92
C VAL A 292 -5.08 -7.33 -22.43
N SER A 293 -6.24 -6.90 -21.93
CA SER A 293 -7.53 -7.51 -22.30
C SER A 293 -8.34 -6.66 -23.28
N ALA A 294 -8.06 -5.36 -23.36
CA ALA A 294 -8.58 -4.44 -24.37
C ALA A 294 -7.71 -3.16 -24.38
N PRO A 295 -7.84 -2.28 -25.38
CA PRO A 295 -7.22 -0.94 -25.33
C PRO A 295 -7.56 -0.21 -24.03
N GLY A 296 -6.56 0.39 -23.37
CA GLY A 296 -6.73 1.04 -22.07
C GLY A 296 -7.03 0.10 -20.89
N GLN A 297 -6.95 -1.22 -21.06
CA GLN A 297 -7.44 -2.20 -20.11
C GLN A 297 -6.48 -3.39 -19.90
N VAL A 298 -6.16 -3.65 -18.63
CA VAL A 298 -5.38 -4.82 -18.19
C VAL A 298 -6.17 -5.65 -17.19
N THR A 299 -6.05 -6.97 -17.25
CA THR A 299 -6.63 -7.88 -16.27
C THR A 299 -5.54 -8.66 -15.57
N TRP A 300 -5.55 -8.63 -14.24
CA TRP A 300 -4.73 -9.47 -13.37
C TRP A 300 -5.56 -10.62 -12.83
N ARG A 301 -4.96 -11.80 -12.74
CA ARG A 301 -5.65 -13.02 -12.30
C ARG A 301 -4.84 -13.71 -11.22
N SER A 302 -5.53 -14.16 -10.18
CA SER A 302 -4.96 -15.07 -9.19
C SER A 302 -4.28 -16.24 -9.90
N ARG A 303 -3.16 -16.69 -9.34
CA ARG A 303 -2.52 -17.94 -9.77
C ARG A 303 -3.42 -19.15 -9.50
N TYR A 304 -4.31 -19.06 -8.52
CA TYR A 304 -5.22 -20.13 -8.13
C TYR A 304 -6.56 -19.59 -7.64
N GLY A 305 -7.66 -20.24 -8.01
CA GLY A 305 -9.02 -19.88 -7.60
C GLY A 305 -9.95 -21.08 -7.62
N GLY A 306 -9.86 -21.90 -6.57
CA GLY A 306 -10.55 -23.18 -6.50
C GLY A 306 -10.37 -23.90 -5.17
N GLU A 307 -10.67 -25.20 -5.16
CA GLU A 307 -10.62 -26.04 -3.98
C GLU A 307 -9.20 -26.34 -3.50
N TYR A 308 -8.92 -26.06 -2.23
CA TYR A 308 -7.65 -26.44 -1.60
C TYR A 308 -7.87 -27.23 -0.32
N LEU A 309 -6.85 -27.99 0.07
CA LEU A 309 -6.78 -28.63 1.37
C LEU A 309 -6.04 -27.73 2.34
N GLN A 310 -6.66 -27.44 3.49
CA GLN A 310 -6.03 -26.76 4.62
C GLN A 310 -5.72 -27.77 5.71
N SER A 311 -4.49 -27.75 6.21
CA SER A 311 -4.08 -28.60 7.34
C SER A 311 -4.77 -28.14 8.62
N GLU A 312 -5.51 -29.02 9.28
CA GLU A 312 -6.19 -28.79 10.57
C GLU A 312 -5.37 -29.28 11.77
N GLU A 313 -4.32 -30.08 11.56
CA GLU A 313 -3.32 -30.43 12.58
C GLU A 313 -2.03 -30.90 11.90
N ARG A 314 -0.88 -30.77 12.58
CA ARG A 314 0.37 -31.36 12.09
C ARG A 314 0.35 -32.89 12.28
N GLY A 315 0.38 -33.67 11.20
CA GLY A 315 0.60 -35.13 11.34
C GLY A 315 0.42 -35.95 10.06
N ALA A 316 -0.82 -36.06 9.57
CA ALA A 316 -1.13 -36.91 8.42
C ALA A 316 -0.85 -36.20 7.08
N PRO A 317 -0.21 -36.87 6.11
CA PRO A 317 0.02 -36.27 4.80
C PRO A 317 -1.28 -36.19 3.97
N ALA A 318 -1.50 -35.06 3.30
CA ALA A 318 -2.42 -34.98 2.17
C ALA A 318 -1.85 -35.79 1.00
N LEU A 319 -2.64 -36.72 0.44
CA LEU A 319 -2.18 -37.62 -0.63
C LEU A 319 -2.74 -37.20 -1.99
N PHE A 320 -1.83 -37.06 -2.95
CA PHE A 320 -2.11 -36.85 -4.37
C PHE A 320 -1.64 -38.07 -5.13
N SER A 321 -2.36 -38.53 -6.15
CA SER A 321 -1.98 -39.72 -6.90
C SER A 321 -2.48 -39.69 -8.32
N GLY A 322 -1.63 -40.14 -9.22
CA GLY A 322 -1.92 -40.24 -10.65
C GLY A 322 -1.01 -41.27 -11.30
N GLU A 323 -1.29 -41.55 -12.57
CA GLU A 323 -0.47 -42.43 -13.38
C GLU A 323 0.53 -41.62 -14.20
N VAL A 324 1.76 -42.11 -14.34
CA VAL A 324 2.74 -41.60 -15.31
C VAL A 324 3.04 -42.68 -16.34
N ALA A 325 3.19 -42.30 -17.61
CA ALA A 325 3.29 -43.25 -18.72
C ALA A 325 4.59 -44.08 -18.69
N GLU A 326 5.70 -43.48 -18.26
CA GLU A 326 7.02 -44.12 -18.26
C GLU A 326 7.72 -43.90 -16.93
N ALA A 327 8.49 -44.90 -16.50
CA ALA A 327 9.39 -44.76 -15.36
C ALA A 327 10.54 -43.79 -15.69
N GLY A 328 11.01 -43.04 -14.71
CA GLY A 328 12.13 -42.11 -14.92
C GLY A 328 12.27 -41.08 -13.81
N GLN A 329 13.18 -40.14 -14.01
CA GLN A 329 13.33 -38.96 -13.15
C GLN A 329 12.28 -37.91 -13.53
N TYR A 330 11.60 -37.37 -12.52
CA TYR A 330 10.61 -36.32 -12.66
C TYR A 330 10.89 -35.20 -11.65
N ALA A 331 10.79 -33.95 -12.08
CA ALA A 331 10.61 -32.83 -11.19
C ALA A 331 9.21 -32.89 -10.59
N VAL A 332 9.09 -32.77 -9.26
CA VAL A 332 7.79 -32.75 -8.56
C VAL A 332 7.52 -31.32 -8.12
N TRP A 333 6.41 -30.75 -8.54
CA TRP A 333 5.99 -29.40 -8.23
C TRP A 333 4.72 -29.42 -7.39
N VAL A 334 4.70 -28.65 -6.31
CA VAL A 334 3.53 -28.56 -5.43
C VAL A 334 3.08 -27.10 -5.34
N LEU A 335 1.81 -26.85 -5.59
CA LEU A 335 1.18 -25.55 -5.38
C LEU A 335 0.67 -25.47 -3.94
N MET A 336 1.34 -24.66 -3.14
CA MET A 336 0.99 -24.50 -1.73
C MET A 336 1.07 -23.04 -1.29
N ARG A 337 0.41 -22.75 -0.17
CA ARG A 337 0.46 -21.46 0.53
C ARG A 337 0.67 -21.75 2.02
N LYS A 338 1.58 -21.02 2.67
CA LYS A 338 1.84 -21.21 4.11
C LYS A 338 0.82 -20.43 4.92
N TRP A 339 0.45 -20.95 6.10
CA TRP A 339 -0.08 -20.07 7.14
C TRP A 339 1.07 -19.25 7.73
N PRO A 340 0.88 -17.96 8.07
CA PRO A 340 1.85 -17.16 8.82
C PRO A 340 2.00 -17.63 10.28
N ALA A 341 2.25 -18.93 10.51
CA ALA A 341 2.60 -19.41 11.84
C ALA A 341 4.04 -18.98 12.16
N MET A 342 4.26 -18.58 13.40
CA MET A 342 5.50 -18.02 13.93
C MET A 342 6.75 -18.80 13.52
N LYS A 343 7.82 -18.06 13.23
CA LYS A 343 9.16 -18.63 13.05
C LYS A 343 9.64 -19.24 14.35
N ASN A 344 9.84 -20.55 14.37
CA ASN A 344 11.14 -21.03 14.76
C ASN A 344 11.96 -21.17 13.47
N TRP A 345 13.18 -20.64 13.43
CA TRP A 345 14.17 -20.91 12.37
C TRP A 345 14.47 -22.43 12.20
N PHE A 346 13.83 -23.28 13.00
CA PHE A 346 14.00 -24.74 13.11
C PHE A 346 12.71 -25.55 12.86
N THR A 347 11.53 -24.94 12.71
CA THR A 347 10.30 -25.71 12.43
C THR A 347 10.04 -25.79 10.94
N HIS A 348 10.34 -26.97 10.41
CA HIS A 348 10.20 -27.32 9.01
C HIS A 348 8.73 -27.26 8.52
N PRO A 349 8.42 -26.48 7.47
CA PRO A 349 7.04 -26.16 7.12
C PRO A 349 6.34 -27.18 6.22
N ALA A 350 7.10 -28.02 5.51
CA ALA A 350 6.56 -29.09 4.68
C ALA A 350 7.46 -30.32 4.63
N SER A 351 6.86 -31.51 4.68
CA SER A 351 7.49 -32.77 4.27
C SER A 351 6.78 -33.30 3.03
N ILE A 352 7.55 -33.63 2.00
CA ILE A 352 7.06 -34.23 0.77
C ILE A 352 7.63 -35.65 0.67
N THR A 353 6.75 -36.61 0.43
CA THR A 353 7.08 -38.03 0.24
C THR A 353 6.56 -38.47 -1.12
N VAL A 354 7.31 -39.33 -1.81
CA VAL A 354 6.92 -39.91 -3.10
C VAL A 354 6.96 -41.43 -2.98
N ASN A 355 5.82 -42.08 -3.23
CA ASN A 355 5.62 -43.52 -3.03
C ASN A 355 6.04 -43.99 -1.62
N GLY A 356 5.74 -43.18 -0.60
CA GLY A 356 6.12 -43.43 0.81
C GLY A 356 7.63 -43.32 1.09
N ARG A 357 8.43 -42.88 0.11
CA ARG A 357 9.88 -42.67 0.23
C ARG A 357 10.22 -41.20 0.12
N GLY A 358 11.36 -40.82 0.72
CA GLY A 358 11.70 -39.41 0.88
C GLY A 358 10.91 -38.78 2.02
N GLY A 359 11.42 -37.65 2.52
CA GLY A 359 10.89 -36.94 3.69
C GLY A 359 11.82 -35.81 4.13
N GLY A 360 12.67 -35.33 3.22
CA GLY A 360 13.54 -34.20 3.48
C GLY A 360 12.70 -32.96 3.71
N TYR A 361 12.87 -32.36 4.88
CA TYR A 361 12.23 -31.09 5.18
C TYR A 361 12.80 -29.99 4.30
N LYS A 362 11.94 -29.33 3.53
CA LYS A 362 12.36 -28.18 2.72
C LYS A 362 11.94 -26.89 3.39
N TYR A 363 12.91 -25.99 3.56
CA TYR A 363 12.59 -24.61 3.92
C TYR A 363 11.89 -23.97 2.73
N LEU A 364 10.63 -23.57 2.92
CA LEU A 364 9.82 -23.00 1.85
C LEU A 364 10.08 -21.49 1.63
N GLY A 365 11.05 -20.90 2.35
CA GLY A 365 11.36 -19.49 2.22
C GLY A 365 10.43 -18.57 3.03
N ASP A 366 10.87 -17.33 3.19
CA ASP A 366 10.12 -16.33 3.95
C ASP A 366 8.94 -15.74 3.16
N HIS A 367 8.78 -16.00 1.85
CA HIS A 367 8.05 -15.09 0.96
C HIS A 367 6.60 -15.49 0.56
N LEU A 368 5.97 -16.45 1.23
CA LEU A 368 4.81 -17.20 0.68
C LEU A 368 3.43 -16.70 1.11
N ALA A 369 3.20 -15.39 1.06
CA ALA A 369 1.89 -14.78 1.32
C ALA A 369 0.84 -15.19 0.26
N ASP A 370 1.29 -15.63 -0.92
CA ASP A 370 0.46 -16.03 -2.04
C ASP A 370 0.74 -17.49 -2.42
N TRP A 371 -0.06 -18.07 -3.30
CA TRP A 371 0.15 -19.38 -3.91
C TRP A 371 1.46 -19.41 -4.69
N GLY A 372 2.35 -20.34 -4.30
CA GLY A 372 3.62 -20.57 -4.96
C GLY A 372 3.78 -22.00 -5.42
N TRP A 373 4.47 -22.19 -6.55
CA TRP A 373 4.94 -23.50 -6.99
C TRP A 373 6.29 -23.84 -6.35
N TYR A 374 6.39 -25.01 -5.73
CA TYR A 374 7.61 -25.49 -5.12
C TYR A 374 8.09 -26.75 -5.80
N GLY A 375 9.25 -26.64 -6.44
CA GLY A 375 9.97 -27.79 -6.95
C GLY A 375 10.54 -28.57 -5.76
N TYR A 376 10.27 -29.86 -5.72
CA TYR A 376 10.97 -30.84 -4.92
C TYR A 376 12.03 -31.50 -5.82
N ALA A 377 13.17 -31.88 -5.23
CA ALA A 377 14.29 -32.47 -5.98
C ALA A 377 13.79 -33.61 -6.88
N GLU A 378 14.46 -33.85 -8.00
CA GLU A 378 14.06 -34.88 -8.96
C GLU A 378 13.84 -36.23 -8.27
N GLN A 379 12.69 -36.84 -8.53
CA GLN A 379 12.28 -38.11 -7.95
C GLN A 379 12.15 -39.17 -9.03
N ASN A 380 12.55 -40.40 -8.69
CA ASN A 380 12.31 -41.55 -9.55
C ASN A 380 10.85 -42.00 -9.40
N LEU A 381 10.05 -41.83 -10.44
CA LEU A 381 8.70 -42.36 -10.54
C LEU A 381 8.71 -43.68 -11.31
N VAL A 382 7.78 -44.57 -10.97
CA VAL A 382 7.56 -45.83 -11.71
C VAL A 382 6.49 -45.62 -12.76
N ALA A 383 6.52 -46.39 -13.85
CA ALA A 383 5.40 -46.42 -14.79
C ALA A 383 4.12 -46.87 -14.08
N GLY A 384 2.99 -46.23 -14.39
CA GLY A 384 1.71 -46.46 -13.71
C GLY A 384 1.52 -45.58 -12.47
N LYS A 385 0.81 -46.09 -11.47
CA LYS A 385 0.34 -45.32 -10.31
C LYS A 385 1.48 -44.89 -9.38
N ASN A 386 1.52 -43.59 -9.07
CA ASN A 386 2.41 -42.99 -8.08
C ASN A 386 1.60 -42.18 -7.06
N THR A 387 2.16 -41.97 -5.87
CA THR A 387 1.57 -41.19 -4.79
C THR A 387 2.55 -40.11 -4.32
N VAL A 388 2.07 -38.88 -4.11
CA VAL A 388 2.82 -37.80 -3.46
C VAL A 388 2.10 -37.42 -2.18
N GLY A 389 2.77 -37.59 -1.04
CA GLY A 389 2.25 -37.25 0.28
C GLY A 389 2.86 -35.97 0.82
N ILE A 390 2.02 -35.02 1.23
CA ILE A 390 2.43 -33.68 1.66
C ILE A 390 1.96 -33.46 3.09
N THR A 391 2.90 -33.27 4.02
CA THR A 391 2.59 -32.88 5.39
C THR A 391 2.93 -31.42 5.59
N LEU A 392 1.96 -30.61 6.01
CA LEU A 392 2.14 -29.20 6.36
C LEU A 392 1.87 -28.99 7.85
N ALA A 393 2.43 -27.91 8.40
CA ALA A 393 1.92 -27.36 9.66
C ALA A 393 0.44 -26.91 9.49
N ARG A 394 -0.33 -26.85 10.59
CA ARG A 394 -1.71 -26.37 10.56
C ARG A 394 -1.81 -24.99 9.90
N GLY A 395 -2.88 -24.82 9.14
CA GLY A 395 -3.18 -23.65 8.32
C GLY A 395 -2.43 -23.67 6.99
N GLY A 396 -1.40 -24.50 6.84
CA GLY A 396 -0.76 -24.72 5.56
C GLY A 396 -1.76 -25.25 4.53
N ARG A 397 -1.73 -24.69 3.34
CA ARG A 397 -2.69 -24.95 2.26
C ARG A 397 -1.97 -25.62 1.10
N VAL A 398 -2.59 -26.64 0.51
CA VAL A 398 -2.12 -27.28 -0.73
C VAL A 398 -3.27 -27.38 -1.72
N ALA A 399 -3.02 -26.94 -2.95
CA ALA A 399 -4.01 -26.95 -4.02
C ALA A 399 -3.74 -28.05 -5.05
N GLN A 400 -2.50 -28.15 -5.53
CA GLN A 400 -2.16 -29.00 -6.69
C GLN A 400 -0.79 -29.64 -6.59
N VAL A 401 -0.61 -30.78 -7.26
CA VAL A 401 0.67 -31.44 -7.45
C VAL A 401 0.86 -31.80 -8.91
N VAL A 402 1.97 -31.38 -9.50
CA VAL A 402 2.36 -31.68 -10.88
C VAL A 402 3.69 -32.40 -10.88
N VAL A 403 3.86 -33.38 -11.76
CA VAL A 403 5.15 -34.01 -12.01
C VAL A 403 5.56 -33.77 -13.46
N SER A 404 6.83 -33.49 -13.74
CA SER A 404 7.35 -33.23 -15.09
C SER A 404 8.63 -34.00 -15.37
N ARG A 405 8.74 -34.62 -16.55
CA ARG A 405 9.98 -35.24 -17.04
C ARG A 405 10.98 -34.24 -17.59
N ASP A 406 10.52 -33.03 -17.89
CA ASP A 406 11.38 -31.94 -18.34
C ASP A 406 11.95 -31.25 -17.10
N PRO A 407 13.27 -31.35 -16.83
CA PRO A 407 13.90 -30.74 -15.67
C PRO A 407 14.02 -29.22 -15.78
N GLU A 408 13.91 -28.65 -16.98
CA GLU A 408 13.91 -27.21 -17.22
C GLU A 408 12.50 -26.61 -17.11
N TRP A 409 11.46 -27.45 -17.20
CA TRP A 409 10.08 -27.01 -17.08
C TRP A 409 9.73 -26.61 -15.64
N THR A 410 9.14 -25.42 -15.52
CA THR A 410 8.56 -24.92 -14.27
C THR A 410 7.12 -24.45 -14.50
N PRO A 411 6.19 -24.68 -13.55
CA PRO A 411 4.80 -24.28 -13.72
C PRO A 411 4.61 -22.75 -13.86
N ASP A 412 5.54 -21.95 -13.37
CA ASP A 412 5.55 -20.48 -13.48
C ASP A 412 5.67 -19.98 -14.94
N THR A 413 6.04 -20.84 -15.89
CA THR A 413 6.12 -20.51 -17.32
C THR A 413 4.79 -20.66 -18.07
N MET A 414 3.75 -21.21 -17.43
CA MET A 414 2.45 -21.42 -18.07
C MET A 414 1.62 -20.13 -18.02
N VAL A 415 1.40 -19.54 -19.20
CA VAL A 415 0.55 -18.37 -19.43
C VAL A 415 -0.90 -18.75 -19.17
N GLY A 416 -1.59 -18.00 -18.30
CA GLY A 416 -3.05 -18.16 -18.13
C GLY A 416 -3.76 -17.88 -19.45
N THR A 417 -4.65 -18.77 -19.88
CA THR A 417 -5.52 -18.55 -21.05
C THR A 417 -6.92 -18.11 -20.60
N GLU A 418 -7.75 -17.67 -21.55
CA GLU A 418 -9.10 -17.13 -21.33
C GLU A 418 -10.05 -18.05 -20.53
N ALA A 419 -9.73 -19.35 -20.38
CA ALA A 419 -10.53 -20.34 -19.66
C ALA A 419 -10.40 -20.29 -18.12
N GLY A 420 -9.48 -19.49 -17.56
CA GLY A 420 -9.35 -19.26 -16.10
C GLY A 420 -8.19 -20.01 -15.42
N PRO A 421 -8.01 -19.83 -14.09
CA PRO A 421 -6.86 -20.36 -13.35
C PRO A 421 -7.04 -21.86 -13.02
N GLY A 422 -6.66 -22.68 -14.00
CA GLY A 422 -6.34 -24.10 -13.87
C GLY A 422 -5.27 -24.45 -14.91
N ILE A 423 -4.35 -25.37 -14.61
CA ILE A 423 -3.40 -25.85 -15.62
C ILE A 423 -4.16 -26.71 -16.63
N GLU A 424 -4.84 -26.11 -17.61
CA GLU A 424 -5.64 -26.87 -18.58
C GLU A 424 -4.80 -27.54 -19.68
N ALA A 425 -3.59 -27.05 -19.93
CA ALA A 425 -2.67 -27.67 -20.89
C ALA A 425 -1.29 -27.86 -20.27
N LEU A 426 -1.13 -28.89 -19.44
CA LEU A 426 0.22 -29.35 -19.11
C LEU A 426 0.95 -29.73 -20.41
N PRO A 427 2.24 -29.41 -20.55
CA PRO A 427 3.01 -29.95 -21.67
C PRO A 427 2.93 -31.49 -21.63
N PRO A 428 3.12 -32.19 -22.75
CA PRO A 428 3.11 -33.66 -22.78
C PRO A 428 4.10 -34.32 -21.79
N THR A 429 5.11 -33.55 -21.35
CA THR A 429 6.11 -33.97 -20.37
C THR A 429 5.64 -33.87 -18.92
N ALA A 430 4.49 -33.25 -18.65
CA ALA A 430 3.98 -33.02 -17.30
C ALA A 430 2.60 -33.65 -17.05
N THR A 431 2.34 -33.98 -15.79
CA THR A 431 1.12 -34.68 -15.36
C THR A 431 0.63 -34.12 -14.02
N LEU A 432 -0.65 -33.73 -13.96
CA LEU A 432 -1.32 -33.32 -12.73
C LEU A 432 -1.69 -34.58 -11.96
N LEU A 433 -1.35 -34.65 -10.68
CA LEU A 433 -1.76 -35.75 -9.80
C LEU A 433 -3.06 -35.36 -9.08
N PRO A 434 -4.20 -36.02 -9.34
CA PRO A 434 -5.44 -35.79 -8.61
C PRO A 434 -5.29 -35.97 -7.09
N ARG A 435 -6.03 -35.17 -6.32
CA ARG A 435 -6.22 -35.39 -4.88
C ARG A 435 -6.94 -36.72 -4.65
N GLN A 436 -6.49 -37.53 -3.68
CA GLN A 436 -7.27 -38.67 -3.21
C GLN A 436 -8.24 -38.25 -2.11
N THR A 437 -9.55 -38.49 -2.30
CA THR A 437 -10.62 -38.18 -1.33
C THR A 437 -10.41 -38.91 0.01
N ALA A 438 -9.81 -40.11 0.00
CA ALA A 438 -9.56 -40.90 1.21
C ALA A 438 -8.46 -40.34 2.14
N ALA A 439 -7.72 -39.30 1.71
CA ALA A 439 -6.77 -38.57 2.54
C ALA A 439 -7.40 -37.40 3.31
N GLU A 440 -8.70 -37.16 3.15
CA GLU A 440 -9.55 -36.31 4.02
C GLU A 440 -9.82 -37.00 5.38
N GLY A 441 -8.81 -37.68 5.94
CA GLY A 441 -8.82 -38.05 7.35
C GLY A 441 -8.80 -36.78 8.21
N GLY A 442 -9.28 -36.87 9.46
CA GLY A 442 -9.75 -35.74 10.30
C GLY A 442 -8.86 -34.52 10.55
N ASN A 443 -7.70 -34.41 9.89
CA ASN A 443 -6.71 -33.35 10.07
C ASN A 443 -6.55 -32.46 8.81
N TRP A 444 -7.45 -32.54 7.82
CA TRP A 444 -7.50 -31.61 6.68
C TRP A 444 -8.93 -31.14 6.43
N SER A 445 -9.13 -29.86 6.13
CA SER A 445 -10.41 -29.32 5.68
C SER A 445 -10.33 -28.90 4.21
N LEU A 446 -11.42 -29.14 3.49
CA LEU A 446 -11.60 -28.65 2.14
C LEU A 446 -12.15 -27.23 2.19
N GLN A 447 -11.44 -26.31 1.54
CA GLN A 447 -11.77 -24.90 1.46
C GLN A 447 -11.79 -24.46 0.00
N THR A 448 -12.34 -23.29 -0.29
CA THR A 448 -12.35 -22.73 -1.66
C THR A 448 -11.76 -21.33 -1.64
N ASP A 449 -10.72 -21.12 -2.45
CA ASP A 449 -10.08 -19.82 -2.64
C ASP A 449 -10.85 -19.00 -3.69
N PRO A 450 -10.93 -17.66 -3.58
CA PRO A 450 -11.61 -16.84 -4.55
C PRO A 450 -10.98 -16.93 -5.94
N ARG A 451 -11.81 -16.82 -6.98
CA ARG A 451 -11.34 -16.63 -8.36
C ARG A 451 -11.04 -15.15 -8.56
N ALA A 452 -10.12 -14.67 -7.75
CA ALA A 452 -9.84 -13.26 -7.63
C ALA A 452 -9.15 -12.75 -8.90
N ARG A 453 -9.64 -11.62 -9.39
CA ARG A 453 -9.10 -10.84 -10.50
C ARG A 453 -9.02 -9.38 -10.11
N MET A 454 -8.19 -8.63 -10.80
CA MET A 454 -8.22 -7.18 -10.75
C MET A 454 -8.18 -6.62 -12.16
N GLN A 455 -9.19 -5.83 -12.49
CA GLN A 455 -9.22 -5.06 -13.71
C GLN A 455 -8.58 -3.69 -13.48
N VAL A 456 -7.57 -3.35 -14.28
CA VAL A 456 -7.00 -2.00 -14.35
C VAL A 456 -7.56 -1.33 -15.59
N ARG A 457 -8.21 -0.18 -15.39
CA ARG A 457 -8.85 0.59 -16.46
C ARG A 457 -8.31 2.01 -16.48
N PHE A 458 -7.69 2.40 -17.57
CA PHE A 458 -7.25 3.78 -17.79
C PHE A 458 -8.42 4.59 -18.35
N ILE A 459 -8.80 5.66 -17.65
CA ILE A 459 -10.01 6.45 -17.98
C ILE A 459 -9.70 7.82 -18.57
N GLN A 460 -8.47 8.32 -18.46
CA GLN A 460 -8.08 9.63 -18.99
C GLN A 460 -8.28 9.73 -20.52
N PRO A 461 -8.36 10.95 -21.08
CA PRO A 461 -8.30 11.12 -22.53
C PRO A 461 -7.01 10.53 -23.13
N GLY A 462 -7.11 9.91 -24.29
CA GLY A 462 -6.01 9.20 -24.94
C GLY A 462 -5.63 7.85 -24.31
N ALA A 463 -6.40 7.31 -23.34
CA ALA A 463 -6.07 6.05 -22.68
C ALA A 463 -5.94 4.85 -23.64
N GLU A 464 -6.63 4.86 -24.78
CA GLU A 464 -6.53 3.82 -25.81
C GLU A 464 -5.21 3.86 -26.58
N ALA A 465 -4.51 4.99 -26.55
CA ALA A 465 -3.21 5.18 -27.20
C ALA A 465 -2.04 4.81 -26.28
N LEU A 466 -2.29 4.37 -25.04
CA LEU A 466 -1.24 3.90 -24.13
C LEU A 466 -0.60 2.62 -24.69
N GLU A 467 0.74 2.61 -24.67
CA GLU A 467 1.50 1.40 -24.99
C GLU A 467 1.69 0.57 -23.72
N PHE A 468 1.27 -0.69 -23.77
CA PHE A 468 1.39 -1.62 -22.64
C PHE A 468 2.50 -2.63 -22.88
N SER A 469 3.31 -2.86 -21.84
CA SER A 469 4.24 -3.98 -21.80
C SER A 469 4.29 -4.62 -20.42
N PHE A 470 4.76 -5.87 -20.36
CA PHE A 470 4.97 -6.59 -19.11
C PHE A 470 6.44 -6.97 -18.98
N ALA A 471 7.04 -6.59 -17.86
CA ALA A 471 8.39 -7.01 -17.48
C ALA A 471 8.32 -8.04 -16.34
N HIS A 472 8.85 -9.24 -16.56
CA HIS A 472 8.99 -10.23 -15.51
C HIS A 472 10.21 -9.92 -14.63
N LYS A 473 10.03 -9.90 -13.31
CA LYS A 473 11.06 -9.63 -12.32
C LYS A 473 11.32 -10.91 -11.51
N PRO A 474 12.09 -11.88 -12.06
CA PRO A 474 12.19 -13.23 -11.50
C PRO A 474 12.77 -13.27 -10.09
N ARG A 475 13.69 -12.35 -9.76
CA ARG A 475 14.24 -12.22 -8.39
C ARG A 475 13.18 -11.86 -7.34
N MET A 476 12.08 -11.25 -7.77
CA MET A 476 11.00 -10.79 -6.91
C MET A 476 9.76 -11.70 -7.00
N GLY A 477 9.70 -12.57 -8.00
CA GLY A 477 8.47 -13.30 -8.32
C GLY A 477 7.32 -12.36 -8.71
N LEU A 478 7.63 -11.19 -9.25
CA LEU A 478 6.67 -10.16 -9.64
C LEU A 478 6.62 -9.99 -11.15
N THR A 479 5.46 -9.59 -11.65
CA THR A 479 5.26 -9.09 -13.01
C THR A 479 4.94 -7.60 -12.93
N CYS A 480 5.62 -6.79 -13.73
CA CYS A 480 5.45 -5.34 -13.77
C CYS A 480 4.71 -4.95 -15.05
N LEU A 481 3.50 -4.40 -14.91
CA LEU A 481 2.82 -3.68 -15.99
C LEU A 481 3.49 -2.33 -16.18
N GLN A 482 3.77 -1.97 -17.43
CA GLN A 482 4.22 -0.65 -17.84
C GLN A 482 3.23 -0.07 -18.84
N ALA A 483 2.72 1.12 -18.57
CA ALA A 483 1.87 1.90 -19.47
C ALA A 483 2.61 3.18 -19.86
N GLU A 484 2.91 3.35 -21.15
CA GLU A 484 3.79 4.41 -21.63
C GLU A 484 3.08 5.46 -22.48
N GLN A 485 3.57 6.70 -22.39
CA GLN A 485 3.22 7.80 -23.30
C GLN A 485 4.44 8.71 -23.52
N GLN A 486 4.52 9.33 -24.69
CA GLN A 486 5.55 10.32 -25.03
C GLN A 486 4.91 11.69 -25.28
N VAL A 487 4.93 12.55 -24.26
CA VAL A 487 4.19 13.82 -24.22
C VAL A 487 4.95 14.85 -23.38
N VAL A 488 4.56 16.13 -23.45
CA VAL A 488 5.13 17.18 -22.60
C VAL A 488 4.64 17.05 -21.16
N GLN A 489 3.33 16.91 -20.99
CA GLN A 489 2.67 16.71 -19.69
C GLN A 489 1.93 15.37 -19.74
N ALA A 490 2.34 14.43 -18.90
CA ALA A 490 1.74 13.12 -18.80
C ALA A 490 0.60 13.11 -17.79
N GLY A 491 -0.54 12.60 -18.25
CA GLY A 491 -1.69 12.28 -17.44
C GLY A 491 -1.95 10.78 -17.41
N PHE A 492 -2.02 10.17 -16.23
CA PHE A 492 -2.51 8.78 -16.08
C PHE A 492 -3.68 8.78 -15.10
N ALA A 493 -4.74 8.01 -15.38
CA ALA A 493 -5.86 7.82 -14.47
C ALA A 493 -6.31 6.37 -14.48
N ALA A 494 -5.79 5.56 -13.55
CA ALA A 494 -6.05 4.13 -13.46
C ALA A 494 -7.09 3.83 -12.37
N VAL A 495 -8.16 3.12 -12.73
CA VAL A 495 -9.15 2.53 -11.82
C VAL A 495 -8.79 1.06 -11.60
N LEU A 496 -8.54 0.67 -10.35
CA LEU A 496 -8.14 -0.67 -9.92
C LEU A 496 -9.35 -1.40 -9.30
N LEU A 497 -9.95 -2.33 -10.04
CA LEU A 497 -11.23 -3.00 -9.71
C LEU A 497 -11.02 -4.48 -9.36
N PRO A 498 -10.69 -4.82 -8.10
CA PRO A 498 -10.59 -6.21 -7.68
C PRO A 498 -11.98 -6.86 -7.56
N HIS A 499 -12.14 -8.09 -8.03
CA HIS A 499 -13.37 -8.88 -7.92
C HIS A 499 -13.11 -10.38 -7.88
N ASP A 500 -14.08 -11.13 -7.36
CA ASP A 500 -14.15 -12.58 -7.54
C ASP A 500 -15.07 -12.87 -8.75
N ASP A 501 -14.69 -13.79 -9.62
CA ASP A 501 -15.55 -14.23 -10.74
C ASP A 501 -16.92 -14.77 -10.29
N ARG A 502 -17.05 -15.14 -9.02
CA ARG A 502 -18.30 -15.63 -8.43
C ARG A 502 -19.25 -14.50 -8.04
N ASP A 503 -18.74 -13.28 -7.88
CA ASP A 503 -19.52 -12.11 -7.48
C ASP A 503 -20.06 -11.35 -8.71
N PRO A 504 -21.14 -10.55 -8.55
CA PRO A 504 -21.56 -9.61 -9.58
C PRO A 504 -20.41 -8.70 -10.00
N GLN A 505 -20.12 -8.71 -11.30
CA GLN A 505 -18.96 -8.02 -11.85
C GLN A 505 -19.22 -6.50 -11.92
N PRO A 506 -18.27 -5.66 -11.47
CA PRO A 506 -18.36 -4.23 -11.69
C PRO A 506 -18.26 -3.94 -13.20
N GLU A 507 -19.20 -3.15 -13.73
CA GLU A 507 -19.18 -2.72 -15.13
C GLU A 507 -18.66 -1.29 -15.21
N LEU A 508 -17.45 -1.12 -15.76
CA LEU A 508 -16.89 0.20 -16.07
C LEU A 508 -17.00 0.50 -17.57
N THR A 509 -17.71 1.56 -17.92
CA THR A 509 -17.83 2.07 -19.30
C THR A 509 -17.18 3.45 -19.39
N ARG A 510 -16.40 3.72 -20.44
CA ARG A 510 -15.88 5.06 -20.74
C ARG A 510 -16.86 5.82 -21.64
N GLU A 511 -17.04 7.12 -21.39
CA GLU A 511 -17.84 8.01 -22.21
C GLU A 511 -16.95 8.65 -23.30
N GLY A 512 -16.67 7.89 -24.35
CA GLY A 512 -15.76 8.30 -25.42
C GLY A 512 -14.35 8.61 -24.91
N ASP A 513 -13.69 9.60 -25.53
CA ASP A 513 -12.33 10.01 -25.16
C ASP A 513 -12.31 11.28 -24.28
N THR A 514 -13.15 11.32 -23.26
CA THR A 514 -13.44 12.57 -22.53
C THR A 514 -12.88 12.64 -21.11
N GLY A 515 -12.39 11.52 -20.57
CA GLY A 515 -12.04 11.41 -19.14
C GLY A 515 -13.20 11.00 -18.24
N GLU A 516 -14.45 11.03 -18.73
CA GLU A 516 -15.64 10.56 -18.00
C GLU A 516 -15.80 9.03 -18.14
N ALA A 517 -16.12 8.37 -17.02
CA ALA A 517 -16.43 6.95 -16.97
C ALA A 517 -17.56 6.66 -15.98
N VAL A 518 -18.32 5.60 -16.23
CA VAL A 518 -19.46 5.17 -15.41
C VAL A 518 -19.19 3.76 -14.89
N LEU A 519 -19.19 3.60 -13.58
CA LEU A 519 -18.96 2.35 -12.87
C LEU A 519 -20.24 1.89 -12.17
N ARG A 520 -20.76 0.72 -12.53
CA ARG A 520 -21.99 0.17 -11.96
C ARG A 520 -21.69 -1.05 -11.09
N TRP A 521 -22.25 -1.09 -9.88
CA TRP A 521 -22.33 -2.30 -9.05
C TRP A 521 -23.64 -2.30 -8.25
N GLY A 522 -24.40 -3.39 -8.32
CA GLY A 522 -25.67 -3.50 -7.59
C GLY A 522 -26.59 -2.28 -7.77
N PRO A 523 -27.05 -1.61 -6.68
CA PRO A 523 -27.94 -0.45 -6.76
C PRO A 523 -27.22 0.89 -6.94
N TYR A 524 -25.89 0.91 -6.91
CA TYR A 524 -25.11 2.15 -6.97
C TYR A 524 -24.42 2.33 -8.32
N THR A 525 -24.18 3.59 -8.66
CA THR A 525 -23.40 3.97 -9.84
C THR A 525 -22.47 5.12 -9.49
N ASP A 526 -21.19 4.95 -9.79
CA ASP A 526 -20.15 5.96 -9.64
C ASP A 526 -19.79 6.55 -10.99
N TYR A 527 -20.01 7.85 -11.13
CA TYR A 527 -19.59 8.66 -12.26
C TYR A 527 -18.23 9.26 -11.93
N LEU A 528 -17.22 8.84 -12.67
CA LEU A 528 -15.83 9.24 -12.50
C LEU A 528 -15.46 10.23 -13.60
N PHE A 529 -14.63 11.21 -13.26
CA PHE A 529 -13.93 12.05 -14.22
C PHE A 529 -12.46 12.15 -13.85
N ALA A 530 -11.55 11.95 -14.80
CA ALA A 530 -10.14 12.21 -14.61
C ALA A 530 -9.49 12.77 -15.87
N ASP A 531 -8.92 13.98 -15.76
CA ASP A 531 -8.15 14.61 -16.82
C ASP A 531 -6.97 15.40 -16.23
N PRO A 532 -5.94 14.68 -15.74
CA PRO A 532 -4.79 15.31 -15.09
C PRO A 532 -4.00 16.25 -16.00
N ALA A 533 -3.99 16.04 -17.33
CA ALA A 533 -3.16 16.82 -18.24
C ALA A 533 -3.85 18.07 -18.82
N ARG A 534 -5.18 18.14 -18.87
CA ARG A 534 -5.91 19.20 -19.62
C ARG A 534 -5.98 20.57 -18.94
N LYS A 535 -6.25 21.61 -19.73
CA LYS A 535 -6.68 22.93 -19.25
C LYS A 535 -8.21 23.04 -19.37
N LEU A 536 -8.86 23.29 -18.23
CA LEU A 536 -10.30 23.13 -17.95
C LEU A 536 -11.14 24.34 -18.44
N PRO A 537 -12.50 24.27 -18.57
CA PRO A 537 -13.47 23.28 -18.03
C PRO A 537 -13.94 22.16 -18.99
N TYR A 538 -14.44 21.07 -18.41
CA TYR A 538 -15.10 19.92 -19.07
C TYR A 538 -16.63 19.96 -18.90
N ARG A 539 -17.36 19.56 -19.94
CA ARG A 539 -18.82 19.36 -19.94
C ARG A 539 -19.14 18.08 -20.72
N GLY A 540 -19.48 17.04 -19.99
CA GLY A 540 -19.83 15.71 -20.48
C GLY A 540 -21.32 15.44 -20.47
N ALA A 541 -21.68 14.16 -20.56
CA ALA A 541 -23.07 13.72 -20.57
C ALA A 541 -23.68 13.79 -19.16
N ASN A 542 -22.93 13.37 -18.14
CA ASN A 542 -23.40 13.41 -16.76
C ASN A 542 -22.67 14.47 -15.93
N LEU A 543 -21.39 14.72 -16.20
CA LEU A 543 -20.56 15.58 -15.36
C LEU A 543 -20.19 16.90 -16.05
N GLU A 544 -20.24 18.00 -15.31
CA GLU A 544 -19.59 19.26 -15.69
C GLU A 544 -18.60 19.64 -14.59
N THR A 545 -17.32 19.77 -14.93
CA THR A 545 -16.29 20.00 -13.93
C THR A 545 -15.07 20.66 -14.52
N ASP A 546 -14.37 21.42 -13.69
CA ASP A 546 -13.03 21.93 -13.94
C ASP A 546 -12.02 21.33 -12.96
N ALA A 547 -12.26 20.12 -12.46
CA ALA A 547 -11.33 19.39 -11.60
C ALA A 547 -10.33 18.56 -12.38
N ARG A 548 -9.22 18.19 -11.73
CA ARG A 548 -8.32 17.14 -12.20
C ARG A 548 -8.95 15.76 -12.04
N PHE A 549 -9.71 15.58 -10.96
CA PHE A 549 -10.42 14.36 -10.64
C PHE A 549 -11.75 14.66 -9.94
N ALA A 550 -12.80 13.91 -10.29
CA ALA A 550 -14.08 13.97 -9.61
C ALA A 550 -14.75 12.59 -9.56
N LEU A 551 -15.61 12.40 -8.56
CA LEU A 551 -16.46 11.23 -8.38
C LEU A 551 -17.85 11.69 -7.94
N VAL A 552 -18.90 11.10 -8.50
CA VAL A 552 -20.27 11.24 -8.01
C VAL A 552 -20.88 9.85 -7.86
N ARG A 553 -21.27 9.48 -6.64
CA ARG A 553 -21.99 8.25 -6.35
C ARG A 553 -23.48 8.50 -6.31
N THR A 554 -24.22 7.64 -6.97
CA THR A 554 -25.68 7.63 -6.99
C THR A 554 -26.23 6.29 -6.53
N GLU A 555 -27.44 6.31 -5.96
CA GLU A 555 -28.30 5.15 -5.75
C GLU A 555 -29.58 5.39 -6.56
N GLY A 556 -29.71 4.68 -7.69
CA GLY A 556 -30.63 5.09 -8.75
C GLY A 556 -30.31 6.52 -9.24
N GLU A 557 -31.27 7.43 -9.13
CA GLU A 557 -31.14 8.84 -9.56
C GLU A 557 -30.66 9.77 -8.43
N ARG A 558 -30.57 9.27 -7.19
CA ARG A 558 -30.25 10.08 -6.01
C ARG A 558 -28.74 10.12 -5.81
N VAL A 559 -28.17 11.32 -5.75
CA VAL A 559 -26.76 11.50 -5.32
C VAL A 559 -26.64 11.16 -3.84
N VAL A 560 -25.73 10.26 -3.50
CA VAL A 560 -25.46 9.82 -2.12
C VAL A 560 -24.04 10.10 -1.66
N GLY A 561 -23.15 10.47 -2.58
CA GLY A 561 -21.82 10.99 -2.24
C GLY A 561 -21.16 11.63 -3.45
N TYR A 562 -20.22 12.53 -3.22
CA TYR A 562 -19.39 13.08 -4.29
C TYR A 562 -18.04 13.55 -3.76
N MET A 563 -17.10 13.67 -4.70
CA MET A 563 -15.77 14.18 -4.45
C MET A 563 -15.30 15.04 -5.63
N LEU A 564 -14.60 16.13 -5.34
CA LEU A 564 -13.89 16.95 -6.32
C LEU A 564 -12.47 17.18 -5.83
N ALA A 565 -11.46 17.05 -6.70
CA ALA A 565 -10.07 17.36 -6.40
C ALA A 565 -9.39 18.16 -7.52
N GLY A 566 -8.81 19.30 -7.15
CA GLY A 566 -8.01 20.12 -8.06
C GLY A 566 -8.83 20.95 -9.05
N GLY A 567 -10.02 21.46 -8.64
CA GLY A 567 -10.90 22.29 -9.49
C GLY A 567 -11.65 23.39 -8.72
N HIS A 568 -12.64 24.02 -9.35
CA HIS A 568 -13.51 25.05 -8.76
C HIS A 568 -14.97 24.62 -8.65
N SER A 569 -15.42 23.66 -9.46
CA SER A 569 -16.83 23.28 -9.56
C SER A 569 -17.05 21.86 -10.04
N LEU A 570 -18.10 21.23 -9.51
CA LEU A 570 -18.66 19.96 -9.97
C LEU A 570 -20.18 20.10 -10.08
N ALA A 571 -20.72 19.77 -11.23
CA ALA A 571 -22.15 19.59 -11.43
C ALA A 571 -22.44 18.19 -11.98
N PHE A 572 -23.60 17.66 -11.62
CA PHE A 572 -24.11 16.38 -12.11
C PHE A 572 -25.49 16.61 -12.74
N ARG A 573 -25.62 16.27 -14.03
CA ARG A 573 -26.85 16.44 -14.82
C ARG A 573 -27.44 17.86 -14.71
N GLY A 574 -26.56 18.86 -14.86
CA GLY A 574 -26.91 20.29 -14.77
C GLY A 574 -27.14 20.83 -13.35
N LYS A 575 -27.10 19.99 -12.31
CA LYS A 575 -27.23 20.42 -10.91
C LYS A 575 -25.85 20.61 -10.27
N LEU A 576 -25.59 21.80 -9.74
CA LEU A 576 -24.37 22.10 -9.00
C LEU A 576 -24.28 21.24 -7.74
N LEU A 577 -23.20 20.45 -7.62
CA LEU A 577 -22.87 19.68 -6.43
C LEU A 577 -21.90 20.45 -5.54
N VAL A 578 -20.87 21.06 -6.13
CA VAL A 578 -19.96 21.96 -5.40
C VAL A 578 -19.46 23.07 -6.31
N GLY A 579 -19.27 24.27 -5.76
CA GLY A 579 -18.66 25.40 -6.43
C GLY A 579 -17.95 26.32 -5.44
N SER A 580 -16.90 27.01 -5.86
CA SER A 580 -16.18 27.97 -5.02
C SER A 580 -15.85 29.27 -5.74
N SER A 581 -15.74 30.36 -4.97
CA SER A 581 -15.26 31.66 -5.46
C SER A 581 -13.75 31.70 -5.73
N ALA A 582 -12.99 30.72 -5.24
CA ALA A 582 -11.54 30.58 -5.42
C ALA A 582 -11.13 29.11 -5.37
N GLY A 583 -10.01 28.75 -6.00
CA GLY A 583 -9.51 27.38 -6.03
C GLY A 583 -8.01 27.30 -6.29
N PRO A 584 -7.46 26.08 -6.47
CA PRO A 584 -8.19 24.81 -6.53
C PRO A 584 -8.74 24.37 -5.15
N LEU A 585 -9.87 23.64 -5.16
CA LEU A 585 -10.44 23.00 -3.97
C LEU A 585 -10.33 21.47 -4.01
N CYS A 586 -10.41 20.88 -2.82
CA CYS A 586 -10.78 19.49 -2.64
C CYS A 586 -12.03 19.44 -1.75
N VAL A 587 -13.03 18.66 -2.14
CA VAL A 587 -14.24 18.43 -1.35
C VAL A 587 -14.61 16.96 -1.39
N MET A 588 -15.01 16.41 -0.25
CA MET A 588 -15.57 15.06 -0.13
C MET A 588 -16.83 15.14 0.73
N ASN A 589 -17.94 14.63 0.21
CA ASN A 589 -19.22 14.56 0.93
C ASN A 589 -19.84 13.18 0.76
N ASP A 590 -20.11 12.48 1.86
CA ASP A 590 -20.72 11.15 1.90
C ASP A 590 -22.15 11.14 2.47
N GLY A 591 -22.72 12.33 2.70
CA GLY A 591 -24.03 12.50 3.34
C GLY A 591 -24.01 12.48 4.87
N ASN A 592 -22.96 11.96 5.50
CA ASN A 592 -22.76 12.05 6.95
C ASN A 592 -21.82 13.20 7.32
N SER A 593 -20.80 13.41 6.49
CA SER A 593 -19.75 14.41 6.63
C SER A 593 -19.51 15.14 5.31
N CYS A 594 -19.13 16.41 5.39
CA CYS A 594 -18.67 17.21 4.27
C CYS A 594 -17.33 17.87 4.63
N GLN A 595 -16.25 17.36 4.06
CA GLN A 595 -14.90 17.89 4.22
C GLN A 595 -14.55 18.81 3.07
N VAL A 596 -14.01 19.99 3.40
CA VAL A 596 -13.63 21.03 2.44
C VAL A 596 -12.18 21.43 2.69
N GLN A 597 -11.37 21.44 1.64
CA GLN A 597 -10.06 22.10 1.61
C GLN A 597 -10.10 23.15 0.51
N ALA A 598 -9.89 24.41 0.86
CA ALA A 598 -9.83 25.49 -0.11
C ALA A 598 -8.95 26.65 0.39
N PRO A 599 -8.52 27.56 -0.51
CA PRO A 599 -7.75 28.74 -0.13
C PRO A 599 -8.51 29.64 0.84
N GLY A 600 -7.76 30.33 1.72
CA GLY A 600 -8.33 31.26 2.68
C GLY A 600 -9.18 32.36 2.03
N GLY A 601 -10.38 32.59 2.56
CA GLY A 601 -11.33 33.57 2.04
C GLY A 601 -12.22 33.07 0.89
N ALA A 602 -12.08 31.82 0.47
CA ALA A 602 -13.03 31.19 -0.44
C ALA A 602 -14.41 31.06 0.21
N ILE A 603 -15.47 31.13 -0.62
CA ILE A 603 -16.83 30.75 -0.23
C ILE A 603 -17.19 29.50 -1.02
N VAL A 604 -17.27 28.37 -0.32
CA VAL A 604 -17.63 27.09 -0.92
C VAL A 604 -19.12 26.86 -0.77
N ARG A 605 -19.78 26.52 -1.88
CA ARG A 605 -21.18 26.13 -1.96
C ARG A 605 -21.22 24.65 -2.29
N ALA A 606 -21.72 23.82 -1.37
CA ALA A 606 -21.69 22.36 -1.51
C ALA A 606 -23.08 21.78 -1.26
N LEU A 607 -23.54 20.81 -2.05
CA LEU A 607 -24.81 20.13 -1.85
C LEU A 607 -24.77 19.38 -0.51
N HIS A 608 -25.75 19.64 0.37
CA HIS A 608 -25.67 19.19 1.77
C HIS A 608 -25.66 17.67 1.94
N LEU A 609 -26.45 16.93 1.14
CA LEU A 609 -26.69 15.47 1.26
C LEU A 609 -27.16 14.96 2.65
N GLY A 610 -27.36 15.84 3.64
CA GLY A 610 -27.66 15.45 5.01
C GLY A 610 -26.47 15.54 5.98
N ALA A 611 -25.30 16.01 5.51
CA ALA A 611 -24.06 16.01 6.30
C ALA A 611 -24.22 16.70 7.65
N THR A 612 -24.01 15.94 8.72
CA THR A 612 -24.12 16.44 10.11
C THR A 612 -22.81 17.03 10.62
N VAL A 613 -21.69 16.64 10.00
CA VAL A 613 -20.35 17.14 10.31
C VAL A 613 -19.82 17.89 9.09
N VAL A 614 -19.50 19.17 9.26
CA VAL A 614 -18.87 19.99 8.21
C VAL A 614 -17.51 20.44 8.72
N GLU A 615 -16.47 20.05 7.98
CA GLU A 615 -15.09 20.39 8.29
C GLU A 615 -14.50 21.20 7.13
N CYS A 616 -13.76 22.25 7.48
CA CYS A 616 -12.97 23.02 6.54
C CYS A 616 -11.54 23.06 7.03
N ASN A 617 -10.58 22.64 6.20
CA ASN A 617 -9.17 22.55 6.55
C ASN A 617 -8.96 21.78 7.87
N HIS A 618 -9.61 20.60 7.98
CA HIS A 618 -9.55 19.71 9.15
C HIS A 618 -10.05 20.32 10.46
N GLN A 619 -10.83 21.40 10.39
CA GLN A 619 -11.46 22.02 11.55
C GLN A 619 -12.98 22.03 11.37
N PRO A 620 -13.76 21.68 12.40
CA PRO A 620 -15.20 21.86 12.38
C PRO A 620 -15.56 23.31 12.13
N VAL A 621 -16.48 23.58 11.21
CA VAL A 621 -16.93 24.94 10.89
C VAL A 621 -18.44 25.06 10.98
N ARG A 622 -18.90 26.25 11.40
CA ARG A 622 -20.31 26.61 11.29
C ARG A 622 -20.62 26.88 9.81
N SER A 623 -21.36 25.98 9.18
CA SER A 623 -21.89 26.18 7.86
C SER A 623 -23.28 26.85 7.92
N GLY A 624 -23.59 27.65 6.92
CA GLY A 624 -24.96 28.09 6.65
C GLY A 624 -25.65 27.11 5.70
N ILE A 625 -26.98 27.06 5.72
CA ILE A 625 -27.76 26.35 4.70
C ILE A 625 -28.55 27.39 3.90
N ALA A 626 -28.36 27.40 2.58
CA ALA A 626 -29.10 28.23 1.65
C ALA A 626 -29.78 27.33 0.60
N GLY A 627 -31.05 26.98 0.85
CA GLY A 627 -31.74 25.95 0.08
C GLY A 627 -31.16 24.57 0.37
N GLU A 628 -30.66 23.89 -0.66
CA GLU A 628 -30.01 22.58 -0.53
C GLU A 628 -28.47 22.66 -0.39
N LEU A 629 -27.92 23.88 -0.44
CA LEU A 629 -26.47 24.10 -0.42
C LEU A 629 -26.01 24.50 0.98
N LEU A 630 -24.99 23.79 1.47
CA LEU A 630 -24.06 24.25 2.47
C LEU A 630 -23.28 25.46 1.93
N ILE A 631 -23.21 26.51 2.75
CA ILE A 631 -22.33 27.65 2.55
C ILE A 631 -21.22 27.55 3.58
N VAL A 632 -20.02 27.23 3.11
CA VAL A 632 -18.83 27.02 3.92
C VAL A 632 -17.86 28.18 3.66
N PRO A 633 -17.84 29.21 4.53
CA PRO A 633 -16.83 30.25 4.44
C PRO A 633 -15.48 29.69 4.89
N VAL A 634 -14.47 29.80 4.05
CA VAL A 634 -13.11 29.38 4.40
C VAL A 634 -12.42 30.55 5.10
N PRO A 635 -12.00 30.40 6.37
CA PRO A 635 -11.34 31.48 7.09
C PRO A 635 -10.09 31.94 6.33
N ARG A 636 -9.89 33.26 6.23
CA ARG A 636 -8.57 33.78 5.83
C ARG A 636 -7.62 33.55 7.00
N LEU A 637 -6.56 32.79 6.74
CA LEU A 637 -5.47 32.64 7.68
C LEU A 637 -4.72 33.97 7.78
N ALA A 638 -4.25 34.30 8.99
CA ALA A 638 -3.41 35.48 9.19
C ALA A 638 -2.10 35.33 8.39
N GLN A 639 -1.59 36.41 7.82
CA GLN A 639 -0.29 36.42 7.11
C GLN A 639 0.92 36.35 8.06
N GLU A 640 0.68 36.00 9.31
CA GLU A 640 1.68 35.82 10.36
C GLU A 640 1.42 34.48 11.04
N TRP A 641 2.50 33.84 11.52
CA TRP A 641 2.40 32.60 12.26
C TRP A 641 2.09 32.88 13.73
N LYS A 642 0.92 32.44 14.18
CA LYS A 642 0.61 32.33 15.60
C LYS A 642 1.04 30.94 16.06
N VAL A 643 1.92 30.90 17.06
CA VAL A 643 2.47 29.65 17.60
C VAL A 643 2.07 29.50 19.06
N GLU A 644 1.47 28.37 19.39
CA GLU A 644 1.11 27.97 20.74
C GLU A 644 1.77 26.64 21.07
N THR A 645 2.21 26.47 22.32
CA THR A 645 2.81 25.24 22.81
C THR A 645 2.00 24.74 24.00
N SER A 646 1.70 23.45 24.07
CA SER A 646 1.03 22.83 25.21
C SER A 646 1.82 23.04 26.51
N GLU A 647 1.14 22.93 27.65
CA GLU A 647 1.73 23.14 28.98
C GLU A 647 2.94 22.23 29.25
N ASP A 648 2.91 21.00 28.74
CA ASP A 648 4.00 20.01 28.83
C ASP A 648 5.09 20.18 27.76
N GLY A 649 4.93 21.15 26.85
CA GLY A 649 5.85 21.38 25.74
C GLY A 649 5.75 20.37 24.58
N SER A 650 4.88 19.36 24.68
CA SER A 650 4.89 18.19 23.79
C SER A 650 4.19 18.45 22.45
N THR A 651 3.25 19.39 22.39
CA THR A 651 2.48 19.73 21.20
C THR A 651 2.65 21.20 20.86
N VAL A 652 3.03 21.48 19.62
CA VAL A 652 3.06 22.83 19.05
C VAL A 652 1.90 22.97 18.08
N THR A 653 1.05 23.97 18.29
CA THR A 653 -0.02 24.35 17.38
C THR A 653 0.35 25.64 16.68
N VAL A 654 0.19 25.69 15.37
CA VAL A 654 0.51 26.81 14.52
C VAL A 654 -0.74 27.17 13.74
N GLU A 655 -1.11 28.45 13.75
CA GLU A 655 -2.18 29.00 12.93
C GLU A 655 -1.63 30.15 12.09
N GLY A 656 -1.99 30.20 10.81
CA GLY A 656 -1.58 31.27 9.91
C GLY A 656 -1.13 30.79 8.53
N ASP A 657 -0.64 31.73 7.75
CA ASP A 657 -0.02 31.55 6.43
C ASP A 657 1.13 32.55 6.31
N GLY A 658 1.99 32.55 7.33
CA GLY A 658 3.12 33.46 7.41
C GLY A 658 4.29 33.06 6.52
N PRO A 659 5.36 33.87 6.48
CA PRO A 659 6.55 33.58 5.70
C PRO A 659 7.18 32.21 6.05
N GLN A 660 7.68 31.51 5.03
CA GLN A 660 8.40 30.24 5.18
C GLN A 660 9.92 30.44 4.97
N PRO A 661 10.81 29.62 5.57
CA PRO A 661 10.52 28.48 6.43
C PRO A 661 9.99 28.89 7.81
N LEU A 662 8.96 28.18 8.30
CA LEU A 662 8.51 28.32 9.68
C LEU A 662 9.53 27.69 10.62
N LYS A 663 10.08 28.50 11.53
CA LYS A 663 11.03 28.09 12.57
C LYS A 663 10.44 28.37 13.95
N ILE A 664 10.37 27.35 14.80
CA ILE A 664 9.75 27.44 16.12
C ILE A 664 10.70 26.90 17.19
N GLN A 665 11.01 27.67 18.23
CA GLN A 665 11.79 27.16 19.37
C GLN A 665 10.89 26.27 20.25
N ALA A 666 10.98 24.95 20.10
CA ALA A 666 10.16 23.99 20.85
C ALA A 666 10.92 22.66 21.10
N PRO A 667 11.88 22.65 22.05
CA PRO A 667 12.80 21.51 22.24
C PRO A 667 12.11 20.21 22.69
N GLN A 668 10.94 20.31 23.32
CA GLN A 668 10.16 19.17 23.82
C GLN A 668 9.05 18.72 22.87
N ALA A 669 8.82 19.44 21.77
CA ALA A 669 7.72 19.15 20.86
C ALA A 669 7.89 17.79 20.21
N ILE A 670 6.93 16.89 20.39
CA ILE A 670 6.84 15.59 19.71
C ILE A 670 5.71 15.57 18.68
N LYS A 671 4.83 16.58 18.70
CA LYS A 671 3.73 16.78 17.75
C LYS A 671 3.71 18.24 17.29
N CYS A 672 3.51 18.47 16.00
CA CYS A 672 3.24 19.80 15.46
C CYS A 672 1.94 19.75 14.66
N VAL A 673 1.03 20.66 14.93
CA VAL A 673 -0.24 20.82 14.22
C VAL A 673 -0.23 22.19 13.57
N VAL A 674 -0.32 22.27 12.24
CA VAL A 674 -0.37 23.54 11.51
C VAL A 674 -1.70 23.65 10.79
N ASN A 675 -2.46 24.70 11.08
CA ASN A 675 -3.79 24.93 10.53
C ASN A 675 -4.70 23.71 10.66
N GLY A 676 -4.67 23.06 11.83
CA GLY A 676 -5.44 21.85 12.10
C GLY A 676 -4.84 20.54 11.58
N VAL A 677 -3.79 20.60 10.76
CA VAL A 677 -3.14 19.43 10.17
C VAL A 677 -1.95 19.03 11.02
N SER A 678 -1.92 17.79 11.51
CA SER A 678 -0.68 17.25 12.10
C SER A 678 0.39 17.20 11.00
N VAL A 679 1.51 17.87 11.18
CA VAL A 679 2.63 17.87 10.22
C VAL A 679 3.88 17.30 10.86
N TRP A 680 4.70 16.63 10.04
CA TRP A 680 6.05 16.28 10.46
C TRP A 680 6.91 17.54 10.58
N PHE A 681 7.87 17.51 11.49
CA PHE A 681 8.86 18.56 11.63
C PHE A 681 10.23 17.94 11.85
N SER A 682 11.25 18.65 11.38
CA SER A 682 12.63 18.36 11.74
C SER A 682 13.03 19.19 12.95
N ARG A 683 14.03 18.72 13.72
CA ARG A 683 14.57 19.46 14.87
C ARG A 683 16.07 19.69 14.70
N ASP A 684 16.53 20.91 14.97
CA ASP A 684 17.95 21.24 15.01
C ASP A 684 18.58 20.97 16.39
N GLY A 685 19.90 21.08 16.50
CA GLY A 685 20.63 20.91 17.76
C GLY A 685 20.34 21.98 18.83
N PHE A 686 19.61 23.04 18.48
CA PHE A 686 19.23 24.13 19.38
C PHE A 686 17.79 23.97 19.91
N GLY A 687 17.08 22.92 19.49
CA GLY A 687 15.70 22.67 19.88
C GLY A 687 14.67 23.45 19.06
N ASN A 688 15.06 24.05 17.92
CA ASN A 688 14.09 24.58 16.98
C ASN A 688 13.47 23.44 16.18
N ILE A 689 12.16 23.49 15.99
CA ILE A 689 11.43 22.65 15.06
C ILE A 689 11.08 23.41 13.78
N TYR A 690 11.04 22.67 12.67
CA TYR A 690 10.74 23.18 11.34
C TYR A 690 9.61 22.34 10.74
N PRO A 691 8.35 22.78 10.93
CA PRO A 691 7.19 22.10 10.37
C PRO A 691 7.25 22.06 8.84
N LYS A 692 6.94 20.91 8.25
CA LYS A 692 6.90 20.74 6.80
C LYS A 692 5.58 21.26 6.25
N LEU A 693 5.55 22.56 5.97
CA LEU A 693 4.40 23.27 5.40
C LEU A 693 4.40 23.18 3.87
N GLU A 694 5.55 23.48 3.28
CA GLU A 694 5.91 23.25 1.88
C GLU A 694 7.42 22.92 1.86
N LEU A 695 8.04 22.82 0.67
CA LEU A 695 9.47 22.55 0.47
C LEU A 695 10.36 23.55 1.23
N THR A 696 10.58 23.27 2.51
CA THR A 696 11.60 23.93 3.31
C THR A 696 12.79 22.98 3.30
N VAL A 697 13.79 23.39 2.52
CA VAL A 697 15.13 22.82 2.53
C VAL A 697 15.49 22.58 4.00
N LEU A 698 15.78 21.32 4.35
CA LEU A 698 16.43 21.00 5.61
C LEU A 698 17.80 21.71 5.60
N THR A 699 17.85 22.99 5.98
CA THR A 699 19.09 23.77 6.20
C THR A 699 19.71 23.37 7.53
N HIS A 700 19.98 22.09 7.71
CA HIS A 700 20.74 21.57 8.86
C HIS A 700 22.18 21.21 8.49
N GLY A 701 22.55 21.34 7.22
CA GLY A 701 23.96 21.46 6.84
C GLY A 701 24.38 22.92 6.98
N ARG A 702 25.53 23.19 7.61
CA ARG A 702 26.22 24.50 7.51
C ARG A 702 26.00 25.05 6.09
N GLU A 703 25.59 26.31 5.98
CA GLU A 703 25.76 27.05 4.72
C GLU A 703 27.15 26.72 4.18
N PRO A 704 27.29 26.30 2.91
CA PRO A 704 28.61 26.15 2.34
C PRO A 704 29.30 27.49 2.51
N ARG A 705 30.31 27.56 3.39
CA ARG A 705 31.21 28.70 3.49
C ARG A 705 31.73 28.95 2.08
N ASP A 706 31.24 30.01 1.44
CA ASP A 706 31.76 30.61 0.20
C ASP A 706 32.72 29.72 -0.59
N SER A 707 32.27 28.55 -1.05
CA SER A 707 33.07 27.75 -1.97
C SER A 707 32.68 28.23 -3.35
N LYS A 708 33.53 29.11 -3.89
CA LYS A 708 33.42 29.65 -5.24
C LYS A 708 33.02 28.55 -6.24
N PRO A 709 32.03 28.81 -7.10
CA PRO A 709 31.63 27.86 -8.13
C PRO A 709 32.60 27.97 -9.30
N GLU A 710 33.74 27.29 -9.27
CA GLU A 710 34.64 27.17 -10.45
C GLU A 710 35.75 26.16 -10.13
N ASP A 711 35.59 24.93 -10.62
CA ASP A 711 36.56 24.25 -11.51
C ASP A 711 36.37 22.72 -11.55
N ALA A 712 36.36 22.22 -12.78
CA ALA A 712 36.63 20.84 -13.20
C ALA A 712 35.55 19.76 -13.02
N TRP A 713 34.59 19.69 -13.96
CA TRP A 713 34.01 18.41 -14.41
C TRP A 713 33.83 18.39 -15.93
N VAL A 714 34.95 18.43 -16.65
CA VAL A 714 35.11 17.83 -17.99
C VAL A 714 36.43 17.06 -18.01
N LYS A 715 36.35 15.75 -17.79
CA LYS A 715 37.11 14.69 -18.47
C LYS A 715 36.60 13.32 -18.07
#